data_AF-A0A1I8HCT1-F1
#
_entry.id   AF-A0A1I8HCT1-F1
#
_cell.length_a   1.000
_cell.length_b   1.000
_cell.length_c   1.000
_cell.angle_alpha   90.00
_cell.angle_beta   90.00
_cell.angle_gamma   90.00
#
_symmetry.space_group_name_H-M   'P 1'
#
loop_
_entity.id
_entity.type
_entity.pdbx_description
1 polymer ?
#
loop_
_entity_poly.entity_id
_entity_poly.type
_entity_poly.pdbx_seq_one_letter_code
_entity_poly.pdbx_strand_id
1 'polypeptide(L)'
;MASKVAAKFVSYRVSQVALASHYTDKEPVVAAGSWDEGPSNRIQLLGYGPELDAEGSPQLIAVHRCHGDVMCLRFDPIYQNLFVGLGTGELVAMATTAEEEPGSNNGSGERQRPRLLRQLGQGWRPSTDSFGSGAVSALAIRDGWHALAGWESGRLVCCSLAVEVPDGGCSDAATLRPASGCGRESVGLDSCCVTGADFIDQNAACTVNSMGQLKLWDLRTGLGQYDKVLTVAGDPKAMHCARRHPAQPHLVATGASGGCLCLWDLRQEKFPVSIVELDDGHVTQVEFHPVQGDLLFVSTMAGQLYAIKLSDSGGGGSAALTDNPHLTAVLPASQKLPLLSSVRLCGRLLIGTRGRGLCTVQAQQRRQHRKQQHFDDSAASARAVEHPIEAMVLGERLDLRSLARDLTQHGLYQLVPLPAELAGTALMATSREPYTVGGQKRDAVLFDNGAVVLWNMSDKEAQQAVKLFSAYTTEPHSQRDILEQSESMAFVAEDSVGATRVSEDLIQLPVGRDPDSLVLEKFALSDALATSTRLGHLEAQLDRLARDLEPWIASLKEGQNVRAPGDLILSRTGQLYRLRFAASVCDSPPDFYWEREDLEALYGRMSNVLTVARRARLLNTRLQFCLDLCDLLRNQKHELEGHRLEWIIIFLIFTEIIFAIVHLSLELRRSE
;
A
#
# COMPACT_ATOMS: atom_id res chain seq x y z
N MET A 1 10.99 28.62 -19.90
CA MET A 1 9.94 28.21 -20.85
C MET A 1 8.68 27.93 -20.04
N ALA A 2 7.69 28.82 -20.05
CA ALA A 2 6.38 28.49 -19.50
C ALA A 2 5.67 27.59 -20.52
N SER A 3 5.83 26.28 -20.40
CA SER A 3 5.11 25.31 -21.22
C SER A 3 3.62 25.42 -20.88
N LYS A 4 2.77 25.74 -21.87
CA LYS A 4 1.32 25.68 -21.72
C LYS A 4 0.94 24.22 -21.46
N VAL A 5 0.64 23.87 -20.22
CA VAL A 5 0.11 22.55 -19.85
C VAL A 5 -1.41 22.61 -20.01
N ALA A 6 -1.97 21.69 -20.80
CA ALA A 6 -3.41 21.55 -20.98
C ALA A 6 -3.87 20.26 -20.28
N ALA A 7 -4.89 20.38 -19.42
CA ALA A 7 -5.53 19.24 -18.78
C ALA A 7 -6.87 18.95 -19.47
N LYS A 8 -7.08 17.70 -19.90
CA LYS A 8 -8.37 17.25 -20.43
C LYS A 8 -8.97 16.21 -19.49
N PHE A 9 -10.21 16.46 -19.12
CA PHE A 9 -11.00 15.51 -18.33
C PHE A 9 -11.60 14.47 -19.26
N VAL A 10 -11.27 13.21 -19.01
CA VAL A 10 -11.97 12.05 -19.56
C VAL A 10 -12.99 11.58 -18.52
N SER A 11 -14.09 11.00 -18.98
CA SER A 11 -15.22 10.59 -18.13
C SER A 11 -14.94 9.36 -17.25
N TYR A 12 -13.71 8.87 -17.25
CA TYR A 12 -13.31 7.66 -16.55
C TYR A 12 -11.92 7.82 -15.92
N ARG A 13 -11.62 6.98 -14.93
CA ARG A 13 -10.31 7.02 -14.25
C ARG A 13 -9.26 6.34 -15.11
N VAL A 14 -8.14 7.02 -15.36
CA VAL A 14 -7.04 6.50 -16.19
C VAL A 14 -5.96 5.91 -15.29
N SER A 15 -5.61 4.63 -15.51
CA SER A 15 -4.64 3.90 -14.69
C SER A 15 -3.22 4.02 -15.22
N GLN A 16 -3.09 3.87 -16.54
CA GLN A 16 -1.83 3.80 -17.25
C GLN A 16 -1.97 4.45 -18.61
N VAL A 17 -0.88 5.08 -19.02
CA VAL A 17 -0.71 5.62 -20.36
C VAL A 17 0.48 4.97 -21.03
N ALA A 18 0.35 4.69 -22.32
CA ALA A 18 1.43 4.28 -23.19
C ALA A 18 1.39 5.12 -24.48
N LEU A 19 2.56 5.39 -25.04
CA LEU A 19 2.71 6.13 -26.28
C LEU A 19 3.16 5.15 -27.38
N ALA A 20 2.56 5.26 -28.57
CA ALA A 20 3.05 4.55 -29.75
C ALA A 20 4.40 5.16 -30.21
N SER A 21 5.37 4.32 -30.58
CA SER A 21 6.79 4.66 -30.68
C SER A 21 7.19 5.54 -31.87
N HIS A 22 6.25 6.02 -32.68
CA HIS A 22 6.57 6.96 -33.75
C HIS A 22 6.82 8.36 -33.16
N TYR A 23 8.06 8.58 -32.69
CA TYR A 23 8.57 9.88 -32.26
C TYR A 23 8.57 10.95 -33.39
N THR A 24 8.35 10.52 -34.62
CA THR A 24 8.52 11.32 -35.85
C THR A 24 7.20 11.72 -36.53
N ASP A 25 6.07 11.17 -36.09
CA ASP A 25 4.81 11.45 -36.77
C ASP A 25 4.23 12.80 -36.35
N LYS A 26 3.64 13.49 -37.33
CA LYS A 26 2.92 14.75 -37.13
C LYS A 26 1.71 14.59 -36.20
N GLU A 27 1.28 13.37 -35.87
CA GLU A 27 0.12 13.09 -35.00
C GLU A 27 0.45 12.04 -33.94
N PRO A 28 0.78 12.42 -32.68
CA PRO A 28 1.09 11.45 -31.65
C PRO A 28 -0.14 10.64 -31.24
N VAL A 29 0.03 9.31 -31.11
CA VAL A 29 -1.00 8.37 -30.67
C VAL A 29 -0.71 7.85 -29.27
N VAL A 30 -1.70 7.93 -28.41
CA VAL A 30 -1.61 7.62 -26.98
C VAL A 30 -2.67 6.58 -26.62
N ALA A 31 -2.25 5.48 -25.99
CA ALA A 31 -3.14 4.54 -25.36
C ALA A 31 -3.37 4.92 -23.90
N ALA A 32 -4.64 5.00 -23.49
CA ALA A 32 -5.05 5.22 -22.11
C ALA A 32 -5.92 4.04 -21.64
N GLY A 33 -5.50 3.38 -20.57
CA GLY A 33 -6.26 2.31 -19.93
C GLY A 33 -7.08 2.82 -18.77
N SER A 34 -8.29 2.30 -18.60
CA SER A 34 -9.11 2.60 -17.43
C SER A 34 -8.90 1.63 -16.27
N TRP A 35 -9.29 2.07 -15.09
CA TRP A 35 -9.45 1.23 -13.90
C TRP A 35 -10.68 1.69 -13.12
N ASP A 36 -11.22 0.81 -12.28
CA ASP A 36 -12.27 1.14 -11.32
C ASP A 36 -13.58 1.65 -11.97
N GLU A 37 -13.89 1.09 -13.14
CA GLU A 37 -15.13 1.33 -13.91
C GLU A 37 -16.02 0.06 -13.98
N GLY A 38 -15.73 -0.95 -13.15
CA GLY A 38 -16.44 -2.23 -13.11
C GLY A 38 -16.36 -3.00 -14.44
N PRO A 39 -17.47 -3.52 -15.00
CA PRO A 39 -17.46 -4.27 -16.27
C PRO A 39 -17.19 -3.38 -17.50
N SER A 40 -17.08 -2.06 -17.31
CA SER A 40 -16.94 -1.09 -18.39
C SER A 40 -15.51 -0.61 -18.64
N ASN A 41 -14.52 -1.33 -18.09
CA ASN A 41 -13.12 -1.04 -18.31
C ASN A 41 -12.78 -1.07 -19.81
N ARG A 42 -11.92 -0.14 -20.22
CA ARG A 42 -11.63 0.15 -21.62
C ARG A 42 -10.23 0.68 -21.83
N ILE A 43 -9.76 0.47 -23.05
CA ILE A 43 -8.52 1.02 -23.57
C ILE A 43 -8.89 1.94 -24.71
N GLN A 44 -8.48 3.19 -24.61
CA GLN A 44 -8.73 4.21 -25.64
C GLN A 44 -7.44 4.59 -26.33
N LEU A 45 -7.47 4.63 -27.66
CA LEU A 45 -6.44 5.27 -28.46
C LEU A 45 -6.86 6.70 -28.77
N LEU A 46 -6.00 7.64 -28.42
CA LEU A 46 -6.19 9.07 -28.56
C LEU A 46 -5.13 9.61 -29.52
N GLY A 47 -5.58 10.23 -30.59
CA GLY A 47 -4.74 10.94 -31.55
C GLY A 47 -4.70 12.42 -31.23
N TYR A 48 -3.51 12.99 -31.21
CA TYR A 48 -3.30 14.42 -31.11
C TYR A 48 -2.98 14.97 -32.50
N GLY A 49 -3.54 16.14 -32.83
CA GLY A 49 -3.27 16.81 -34.10
C GLY A 49 -1.83 17.35 -34.19
N PRO A 50 -1.42 17.83 -35.38
CA PRO A 50 -0.08 18.38 -35.63
C PRO A 50 0.21 19.68 -34.90
N GLU A 51 -0.82 20.46 -34.61
CA GLU A 51 -0.73 21.64 -33.75
C GLU A 51 -1.20 21.21 -32.35
N LEU A 52 -0.23 20.97 -31.46
CA LEU A 52 -0.43 20.71 -30.02
C LEU A 52 -0.83 22.01 -29.29
N ASP A 53 -1.81 22.73 -29.83
CA ASP A 53 -2.29 23.98 -29.27
C ASP A 53 -3.11 23.72 -28.01
N ALA A 54 -3.13 24.70 -27.10
CA ALA A 54 -3.77 24.58 -25.79
C ALA A 54 -5.29 24.28 -25.83
N GLU A 55 -5.93 24.41 -27.00
CA GLU A 55 -7.35 24.11 -27.25
C GLU A 55 -7.56 22.79 -28.04
N GLY A 56 -6.48 22.16 -28.53
CA GLY A 56 -6.51 20.95 -29.34
C GLY A 56 -6.94 19.73 -28.54
N SER A 57 -8.23 19.42 -28.59
CA SER A 57 -8.78 18.26 -27.90
C SER A 57 -8.34 16.96 -28.61
N PRO A 58 -7.72 15.97 -27.92
CA PRO A 58 -7.39 14.68 -28.53
C PRO A 58 -8.63 14.03 -29.13
N GLN A 59 -8.45 13.52 -30.34
CA GLN A 59 -9.46 12.80 -31.08
C GLN A 59 -9.43 11.34 -30.70
N LEU A 60 -10.59 10.78 -30.41
CA LEU A 60 -10.72 9.36 -30.13
C LEU A 60 -10.53 8.58 -31.43
N ILE A 61 -9.49 7.75 -31.50
CA ILE A 61 -9.18 6.90 -32.65
C ILE A 61 -9.91 5.55 -32.51
N ALA A 62 -9.78 4.91 -31.35
CA ALA A 62 -10.34 3.58 -31.10
C ALA A 62 -10.68 3.37 -29.62
N VAL A 63 -11.63 2.48 -29.36
CA VAL A 63 -11.96 2.01 -28.01
C VAL A 63 -12.07 0.50 -28.04
N HIS A 64 -11.38 -0.18 -27.13
CA HIS A 64 -11.56 -1.60 -26.86
C HIS A 64 -12.04 -1.79 -25.43
N ARG A 65 -13.03 -2.67 -25.23
CA ARG A 65 -13.51 -3.02 -23.89
C ARG A 65 -12.66 -4.17 -23.36
N CYS A 66 -12.22 -4.07 -22.11
CA CYS A 66 -11.43 -5.11 -21.45
C CYS A 66 -12.15 -5.61 -20.19
N HIS A 67 -12.02 -6.90 -19.94
CA HIS A 67 -12.53 -7.53 -18.73
C HIS A 67 -11.46 -7.44 -17.64
N GLY A 68 -11.72 -6.65 -16.60
CA GLY A 68 -10.75 -6.35 -15.53
C GLY A 68 -10.01 -5.02 -15.73
N ASP A 69 -9.38 -4.55 -14.65
CA ASP A 69 -8.66 -3.28 -14.63
C ASP A 69 -7.40 -3.33 -15.50
N VAL A 70 -7.09 -2.23 -16.18
CA VAL A 70 -5.84 -2.14 -16.95
C VAL A 70 -4.70 -1.80 -16.00
N MET A 71 -3.86 -2.79 -15.69
CA MET A 71 -2.80 -2.65 -14.69
C MET A 71 -1.48 -2.13 -15.27
N CYS A 72 -1.16 -2.55 -16.50
CA CYS A 72 0.04 -2.12 -17.23
C CYS A 72 -0.24 -2.09 -18.74
N LEU A 73 0.37 -1.13 -19.44
CA LEU A 73 0.22 -0.88 -20.87
C LEU A 73 1.57 -0.58 -21.51
N ARG A 74 1.99 -1.32 -22.54
CA ARG A 74 3.23 -1.05 -23.27
C ARG A 74 3.04 -1.25 -24.76
N PHE A 75 3.48 -0.28 -25.55
CA PHE A 75 3.67 -0.50 -26.98
C PHE A 75 4.99 -1.21 -27.22
N ASP A 76 4.97 -2.13 -28.16
CA ASP A 76 6.17 -2.68 -28.75
C ASP A 76 6.87 -1.63 -29.63
N PRO A 77 8.18 -1.38 -29.42
CA PRO A 77 8.98 -0.49 -30.23
C PRO A 77 8.96 -0.77 -31.74
N ILE A 78 8.81 -2.04 -32.15
CA ILE A 78 9.02 -2.46 -33.55
C ILE A 78 7.71 -2.47 -34.34
N TYR A 79 6.75 -3.29 -33.92
CA TYR A 79 5.51 -3.57 -34.62
C TYR A 79 4.34 -2.71 -34.14
N GLN A 80 4.54 -1.86 -33.12
CA GLN A 80 3.49 -1.00 -32.56
C GLN A 80 2.27 -1.76 -32.04
N ASN A 81 2.46 -3.04 -31.69
CA ASN A 81 1.44 -3.81 -30.99
C ASN A 81 1.36 -3.34 -29.53
N LEU A 82 0.14 -3.22 -29.02
CA LEU A 82 -0.13 -2.83 -27.65
C LEU A 82 -0.27 -4.08 -26.78
N PHE A 83 0.62 -4.23 -25.81
CA PHE A 83 0.58 -5.28 -24.80
C PHE A 83 0.01 -4.74 -23.49
N VAL A 84 -0.87 -5.54 -22.89
CA VAL A 84 -1.68 -5.13 -21.73
C VAL A 84 -1.70 -6.24 -20.69
N GLY A 85 -1.40 -5.88 -19.46
CA GLY A 85 -1.67 -6.73 -18.31
C GLY A 85 -2.93 -6.27 -17.59
N LEU A 86 -3.81 -7.22 -17.32
CA LEU A 86 -5.12 -6.99 -16.72
C LEU A 86 -5.15 -7.40 -15.24
N GLY A 87 -6.11 -6.83 -14.51
CA GLY A 87 -6.43 -7.17 -13.12
C GLY A 87 -6.85 -8.63 -12.92
N THR A 88 -7.32 -9.28 -13.98
CA THR A 88 -7.68 -10.70 -14.03
C THR A 88 -6.45 -11.63 -14.02
N GLY A 89 -5.24 -11.09 -14.19
CA GLY A 89 -4.01 -11.87 -14.33
C GLY A 89 -3.67 -12.26 -15.77
N GLU A 90 -4.51 -11.86 -16.74
CA GLU A 90 -4.32 -12.14 -18.17
C GLU A 90 -3.42 -11.10 -18.85
N LEU A 91 -2.62 -11.58 -19.81
CA LEU A 91 -1.86 -10.77 -20.75
C LEU A 91 -2.55 -10.77 -22.11
N VAL A 92 -2.76 -9.59 -22.68
CA VAL A 92 -3.44 -9.40 -23.96
C VAL A 92 -2.54 -8.59 -24.90
N ALA A 93 -2.49 -9.00 -26.17
CA ALA A 93 -1.85 -8.24 -27.24
C ALA A 93 -2.92 -7.68 -28.18
N MET A 94 -2.74 -6.45 -28.65
CA MET A 94 -3.63 -5.76 -29.57
C MET A 94 -2.85 -5.13 -30.72
N ALA A 95 -3.33 -5.31 -31.95
CA ALA A 95 -2.81 -4.61 -33.12
C ALA A 95 -3.64 -3.36 -33.41
N THR A 96 -2.98 -2.34 -33.95
CA THR A 96 -3.65 -1.19 -34.56
C THR A 96 -3.70 -1.42 -36.07
N THR A 97 -4.87 -1.76 -36.62
CA THR A 97 -5.06 -1.98 -38.06
C THR A 97 -5.77 -0.78 -38.67
N ALA A 98 -5.28 -0.22 -39.77
CA ALA A 98 -6.04 0.75 -40.56
C ALA A 98 -7.05 0.00 -41.45
N GLU A 99 -8.33 0.35 -41.38
CA GLU A 99 -9.30 -0.06 -42.41
C GLU A 99 -9.24 0.92 -43.58
N GLU A 100 -9.11 0.40 -44.80
CA GLU A 100 -9.49 1.15 -46.01
C GLU A 100 -11.02 1.10 -46.13
N GLU A 101 -11.68 2.27 -46.20
CA GLU A 101 -13.13 2.29 -46.41
C GLU A 101 -13.46 1.62 -47.77
N PRO A 102 -14.40 0.66 -47.80
CA PRO A 102 -14.82 0.05 -49.06
C PRO A 102 -15.77 1.01 -49.79
N GLY A 103 -15.19 1.86 -50.64
CA GLY A 103 -15.93 2.56 -51.69
C GLY A 103 -15.63 4.04 -51.86
N SER A 104 -14.52 4.40 -52.52
CA SER A 104 -14.43 5.67 -53.26
C SER A 104 -13.32 5.59 -54.32
N ASN A 105 -13.66 5.10 -55.51
CA ASN A 105 -12.85 5.27 -56.72
C ASN A 105 -12.96 6.73 -57.19
N ASN A 106 -12.27 7.65 -56.53
CA ASN A 106 -12.01 8.97 -57.08
C ASN A 106 -10.64 9.45 -56.62
N GLY A 107 -9.74 9.60 -57.59
CA GLY A 107 -8.38 10.08 -57.37
C GLY A 107 -8.36 11.54 -56.96
N SER A 108 -8.32 11.79 -55.65
CA SER A 108 -7.66 12.93 -55.01
C SER A 108 -7.92 12.89 -53.50
N GLY A 109 -6.85 12.96 -52.69
CA GLY A 109 -6.95 13.47 -51.32
C GLY A 109 -6.91 12.44 -50.20
N GLU A 110 -5.98 12.68 -49.27
CA GLU A 110 -5.86 12.08 -47.94
C GLU A 110 -7.22 11.89 -47.25
N ARG A 111 -7.68 10.65 -47.14
CA ARG A 111 -8.65 10.23 -46.11
C ARG A 111 -8.35 8.79 -45.68
N GLN A 112 -7.35 8.64 -44.81
CA GLN A 112 -7.21 7.45 -43.97
C GLN A 112 -7.78 7.74 -42.58
N ARG A 113 -8.80 6.98 -42.17
CA ARG A 113 -9.27 6.66 -40.79
C ARG A 113 -10.54 5.80 -40.97
N PRO A 114 -10.77 4.72 -40.20
CA PRO A 114 -10.40 4.52 -38.80
C PRO A 114 -9.34 3.43 -38.57
N ARG A 115 -8.54 3.57 -37.49
CA ARG A 115 -7.66 2.51 -37.00
C ARG A 115 -8.42 1.68 -35.98
N LEU A 116 -8.75 0.43 -36.28
CA LEU A 116 -9.38 -0.49 -35.34
C LEU A 116 -8.32 -1.05 -34.39
N LEU A 117 -8.62 -1.09 -33.09
CA LEU A 117 -7.80 -1.81 -32.12
C LEU A 117 -8.32 -3.24 -32.07
N ARG A 118 -7.63 -4.18 -32.72
CA ARG A 118 -8.02 -5.60 -32.74
C ARG A 118 -7.21 -6.37 -31.71
N GLN A 119 -7.90 -7.06 -30.82
CA GLN A 119 -7.26 -8.04 -29.94
C GLN A 119 -6.72 -9.22 -30.75
N LEU A 120 -5.43 -9.51 -30.57
CA LEU A 120 -4.70 -10.57 -31.24
C LEU A 120 -4.85 -11.90 -30.46
N GLY A 121 -6.08 -12.39 -30.42
CA GLY A 121 -6.44 -13.64 -29.76
C GLY A 121 -6.80 -13.53 -28.27
N GLN A 122 -7.25 -14.64 -27.67
CA GLN A 122 -7.63 -14.69 -26.26
C GLN A 122 -6.42 -14.41 -25.35
N GLY A 123 -6.72 -13.84 -24.18
CA GLY A 123 -5.72 -13.49 -23.17
C GLY A 123 -4.93 -14.71 -22.70
N TRP A 124 -3.63 -14.53 -22.53
CA TRP A 124 -2.74 -15.56 -22.03
C TRP A 124 -2.66 -15.52 -20.51
N ARG A 125 -2.66 -16.70 -19.89
CA ARG A 125 -2.31 -16.90 -18.48
C ARG A 125 -1.33 -18.07 -18.31
N PRO A 126 -0.35 -18.00 -17.41
CA PRO A 126 0.55 -19.13 -17.13
C PRO A 126 -0.22 -20.34 -16.56
N SER A 127 -0.01 -21.54 -17.10
CA SER A 127 -0.89 -22.72 -16.88
C SER A 127 -0.51 -23.66 -15.71
N THR A 128 0.08 -23.14 -14.62
CA THR A 128 0.48 -23.96 -13.45
C THR A 128 -0.07 -23.36 -12.16
N ASP A 129 -1.35 -23.62 -11.87
CA ASP A 129 -2.07 -23.06 -10.73
C ASP A 129 -2.12 -24.05 -9.55
N SER A 130 -1.20 -23.88 -8.60
CA SER A 130 -1.44 -24.23 -7.19
C SER A 130 -1.43 -23.00 -6.27
N PHE A 131 -0.97 -21.85 -6.78
CA PHE A 131 -0.99 -20.55 -6.11
C PHE A 131 -1.71 -19.57 -7.03
N GLY A 132 -2.95 -19.20 -6.70
CA GLY A 132 -3.88 -18.50 -7.58
C GLY A 132 -3.28 -17.36 -8.40
N SER A 133 -3.79 -17.20 -9.62
CA SER A 133 -3.40 -16.12 -10.55
C SER A 133 -3.75 -14.76 -9.96
N GLY A 134 -2.75 -14.03 -9.44
CA GLY A 134 -2.90 -12.63 -9.03
C GLY A 134 -2.98 -11.69 -10.24
N ALA A 135 -3.17 -10.38 -10.03
CA ALA A 135 -3.16 -9.45 -11.16
C ALA A 135 -1.75 -9.33 -11.78
N VAL A 136 -1.69 -8.96 -13.07
CA VAL A 136 -0.42 -8.56 -13.68
C VAL A 136 -0.03 -7.20 -13.12
N SER A 137 1.10 -7.13 -12.40
CA SER A 137 1.55 -5.91 -11.72
C SER A 137 2.68 -5.19 -12.43
N ALA A 138 3.48 -5.91 -13.25
CA ALA A 138 4.60 -5.36 -13.99
C ALA A 138 4.65 -5.93 -15.42
N LEU A 139 5.02 -5.09 -16.39
CA LEU A 139 5.18 -5.48 -17.80
C LEU A 139 6.27 -4.66 -18.48
N ALA A 140 7.16 -5.34 -19.17
CA ALA A 140 8.15 -4.79 -20.10
C ALA A 140 8.14 -5.60 -21.40
N ILE A 141 8.32 -4.90 -22.53
CA ILE A 141 8.36 -5.49 -23.87
C ILE A 141 9.68 -5.13 -24.55
N ARG A 142 10.28 -6.09 -25.23
CA ARG A 142 11.53 -5.97 -25.99
C ARG A 142 11.38 -6.68 -27.33
N ASP A 143 12.09 -6.18 -28.34
CA ASP A 143 12.29 -6.84 -29.63
C ASP A 143 11.01 -7.43 -30.27
N GLY A 144 9.88 -6.71 -30.25
CA GLY A 144 8.65 -7.20 -30.84
C GLY A 144 7.73 -7.89 -29.83
N TRP A 145 8.08 -9.14 -29.56
CA TRP A 145 7.22 -10.09 -28.84
C TRP A 145 7.87 -10.67 -27.59
N HIS A 146 9.07 -10.23 -27.21
CA HIS A 146 9.69 -10.69 -25.97
C HIS A 146 9.11 -9.90 -24.78
N ALA A 147 8.35 -10.59 -23.95
CA ALA A 147 7.68 -10.01 -22.80
C ALA A 147 8.31 -10.49 -21.50
N LEU A 148 8.49 -9.54 -20.58
CA LEU A 148 8.77 -9.79 -19.17
C LEU A 148 7.59 -9.29 -18.37
N ALA A 149 6.87 -10.21 -17.74
CA ALA A 149 5.69 -9.92 -16.94
C ALA A 149 5.85 -10.40 -15.51
N GLY A 150 5.38 -9.59 -14.56
CA GLY A 150 5.36 -9.90 -13.14
C GLY A 150 3.94 -9.85 -12.60
N TRP A 151 3.63 -10.75 -11.67
CA TRP A 151 2.34 -10.86 -11.01
C TRP A 151 2.45 -10.51 -9.53
N GLU A 152 1.31 -10.19 -8.93
CA GLU A 152 1.23 -9.84 -7.51
C GLU A 152 1.48 -11.02 -6.58
N SER A 153 1.31 -12.23 -7.08
CA SER A 153 1.72 -13.46 -6.40
C SER A 153 3.24 -13.59 -6.25
N GLY A 154 4.03 -12.69 -6.85
CA GLY A 154 5.48 -12.77 -6.92
C GLY A 154 5.98 -13.61 -8.10
N ARG A 155 5.09 -14.18 -8.92
CA ARG A 155 5.49 -14.89 -10.15
C ARG A 155 6.08 -13.92 -11.16
N LEU A 156 7.13 -14.36 -11.85
CA LEU A 156 7.78 -13.64 -12.94
C LEU A 156 7.89 -14.57 -14.14
N VAL A 157 7.55 -14.09 -15.33
CA VAL A 157 7.69 -14.85 -16.58
C VAL A 157 8.38 -14.00 -17.63
N CYS A 158 9.38 -14.59 -18.28
CA CYS A 158 9.98 -14.04 -19.49
C CYS A 158 9.85 -15.06 -20.62
N CYS A 159 9.17 -14.65 -21.70
CA CYS A 159 8.90 -15.50 -22.86
C CYS A 159 8.81 -14.67 -24.16
N SER A 160 9.01 -15.34 -25.30
CA SER A 160 8.59 -14.80 -26.59
C SER A 160 7.12 -15.14 -26.80
N LEU A 161 6.28 -14.14 -26.96
CA LEU A 161 4.85 -14.29 -27.18
C LEU A 161 4.57 -14.55 -28.66
N ALA A 162 3.64 -15.43 -28.95
CA ALA A 162 3.12 -15.69 -30.28
C ALA A 162 1.61 -15.82 -30.24
N VAL A 163 0.98 -15.50 -31.36
CA VAL A 163 -0.46 -15.68 -31.56
C VAL A 163 -0.63 -16.95 -32.37
N GLU A 164 -1.02 -18.02 -31.70
CA GLU A 164 -1.22 -19.33 -32.34
C GLU A 164 -2.71 -19.55 -32.58
N VAL A 165 -3.05 -19.98 -33.81
CA VAL A 165 -4.40 -20.41 -34.19
C VAL A 165 -4.45 -21.93 -34.06
N PRO A 166 -5.43 -22.52 -33.33
CA PRO A 166 -5.57 -23.97 -33.25
C PRO A 166 -5.71 -24.60 -34.64
N ASP A 167 -5.08 -25.76 -34.86
CA ASP A 167 -5.15 -26.48 -36.13
C ASP A 167 -6.62 -26.72 -36.55
N GLY A 168 -7.04 -26.12 -37.67
CA GLY A 168 -8.42 -26.20 -38.19
C GLY A 168 -9.41 -25.18 -37.63
N GLY A 169 -8.98 -24.22 -36.81
CA GLY A 169 -9.81 -23.16 -36.21
C GLY A 169 -9.88 -21.85 -37.02
N CYS A 170 -10.91 -21.04 -36.76
CA CYS A 170 -11.02 -19.66 -37.29
C CYS A 170 -10.04 -18.71 -36.59
N SER A 171 -9.70 -17.58 -37.23
CA SER A 171 -8.81 -16.54 -36.65
C SER A 171 -9.30 -15.97 -35.32
N ASP A 172 -10.59 -16.07 -35.03
CA ASP A 172 -11.19 -15.64 -33.74
C ASP A 172 -10.92 -16.63 -32.59
N ALA A 173 -10.42 -17.83 -32.87
CA ALA A 173 -9.95 -18.80 -31.88
C ALA A 173 -8.44 -18.68 -31.58
N ALA A 174 -7.77 -17.67 -32.13
CA ALA A 174 -6.37 -17.41 -31.84
C ALA A 174 -6.15 -17.20 -30.33
N THR A 175 -5.05 -17.71 -29.79
CA THR A 175 -4.69 -17.51 -28.39
C THR A 175 -3.28 -16.96 -28.30
N LEU A 176 -3.07 -15.96 -27.44
CA LEU A 176 -1.74 -15.51 -27.10
C LEU A 176 -1.08 -16.58 -26.23
N ARG A 177 0.11 -17.06 -26.60
CA ARG A 177 0.86 -18.06 -25.83
C ARG A 177 2.37 -17.88 -26.03
N PRO A 178 3.22 -18.44 -25.14
CA PRO A 178 4.65 -18.56 -25.40
C PRO A 178 4.88 -19.34 -26.70
N ALA A 179 5.77 -18.84 -27.57
CA ALA A 179 6.07 -19.44 -28.86
C ALA A 179 6.62 -20.87 -28.69
N SER A 180 6.01 -21.83 -29.38
CA SER A 180 6.33 -23.26 -29.28
C SER A 180 7.73 -23.66 -29.80
N GLY A 181 8.40 -22.78 -30.57
CA GLY A 181 9.67 -23.08 -31.27
C GLY A 181 10.93 -22.32 -30.83
N CYS A 182 10.84 -21.30 -29.96
CA CYS A 182 12.01 -20.47 -29.60
C CYS A 182 11.97 -20.01 -28.14
N GLY A 183 12.86 -20.57 -27.31
CA GLY A 183 13.08 -20.15 -25.92
C GLY A 183 11.93 -20.55 -24.99
N ARG A 184 12.13 -21.63 -24.22
CA ARG A 184 11.20 -22.07 -23.16
C ARG A 184 10.80 -20.88 -22.30
N GLU A 185 9.51 -20.83 -21.93
CA GLU A 185 9.01 -19.96 -20.86
C GLU A 185 9.96 -20.06 -19.66
N SER A 186 10.65 -18.97 -19.35
CA SER A 186 11.44 -18.89 -18.14
C SER A 186 10.53 -18.36 -17.04
N VAL A 187 10.38 -19.15 -15.98
CA VAL A 187 9.52 -18.82 -14.85
C VAL A 187 10.38 -18.63 -13.62
N GLY A 188 10.17 -17.50 -12.94
CA GLY A 188 10.79 -17.16 -11.68
C GLY A 188 9.74 -16.91 -10.60
N LEU A 189 10.20 -16.95 -9.36
CA LEU A 189 9.38 -16.63 -8.19
C LEU A 189 10.14 -15.63 -7.34
N ASP A 190 9.48 -14.53 -7.02
CA ASP A 190 9.85 -13.57 -6.01
C ASP A 190 9.05 -13.85 -4.73
N SER A 191 9.65 -13.62 -3.57
CA SER A 191 9.00 -13.79 -2.27
C SER A 191 7.94 -12.72 -1.99
N CYS A 192 7.88 -11.68 -2.83
CA CYS A 192 7.01 -10.53 -2.69
C CYS A 192 6.41 -10.13 -4.05
N CYS A 193 5.37 -9.31 -4.03
CA CYS A 193 4.74 -8.76 -5.23
C CYS A 193 5.77 -8.03 -6.10
N VAL A 194 5.87 -8.41 -7.38
CA VAL A 194 6.71 -7.72 -8.37
C VAL A 194 5.98 -6.46 -8.81
N THR A 195 6.47 -5.28 -8.46
CA THR A 195 5.78 -4.00 -8.70
C THR A 195 6.27 -3.28 -9.97
N GLY A 196 7.47 -3.61 -10.44
CA GLY A 196 8.03 -3.06 -11.67
C GLY A 196 9.03 -4.02 -12.31
N ALA A 197 9.14 -3.95 -13.62
CA ALA A 197 10.06 -4.76 -14.40
C ALA A 197 10.54 -3.94 -15.60
N ASP A 198 11.80 -4.14 -16.00
CA ASP A 198 12.37 -3.56 -17.21
C ASP A 198 13.51 -4.46 -17.75
N PHE A 199 13.76 -4.38 -19.05
CA PHE A 199 14.90 -5.06 -19.68
C PHE A 199 16.12 -4.16 -19.60
N ILE A 200 17.26 -4.70 -19.15
CA ILE A 200 18.53 -3.97 -19.13
C ILE A 200 19.19 -4.03 -20.50
N ASP A 201 19.36 -5.25 -21.01
CA ASP A 201 19.90 -5.53 -22.34
C ASP A 201 19.22 -6.80 -22.93
N GLN A 202 19.87 -7.47 -23.88
CA GLN A 202 19.35 -8.70 -24.49
C GLN A 202 19.36 -9.92 -23.55
N ASN A 203 20.24 -9.90 -22.56
CA ASN A 203 20.56 -11.01 -21.68
C ASN A 203 20.23 -10.74 -20.21
N ALA A 204 19.84 -9.52 -19.85
CA ALA A 204 19.60 -9.12 -18.48
C ALA A 204 18.29 -8.35 -18.34
N ALA A 205 17.63 -8.57 -17.22
CA ALA A 205 16.42 -7.88 -16.82
C ALA A 205 16.51 -7.45 -15.35
N CYS A 206 15.74 -6.44 -14.98
CA CYS A 206 15.58 -6.04 -13.59
C CYS A 206 14.12 -6.06 -13.17
N THR A 207 13.90 -6.37 -11.89
CA THR A 207 12.59 -6.27 -11.26
C THR A 207 12.70 -5.56 -9.93
N VAL A 208 11.61 -4.89 -9.54
CA VAL A 208 11.46 -4.32 -8.21
C VAL A 208 10.26 -4.91 -7.52
N ASN A 209 10.32 -5.02 -6.19
CA ASN A 209 9.26 -5.61 -5.41
C ASN A 209 8.76 -4.72 -4.26
N SER A 210 7.65 -5.14 -3.64
CA SER A 210 7.03 -4.44 -2.52
C SER A 210 7.87 -4.41 -1.23
N MET A 211 8.95 -5.20 -1.16
CA MET A 211 9.91 -5.19 -0.04
C MET A 211 11.03 -4.15 -0.23
N GLY A 212 11.06 -3.43 -1.35
CA GLY A 212 12.10 -2.44 -1.63
C GLY A 212 13.41 -3.05 -2.15
N GLN A 213 13.32 -4.20 -2.81
CA GLN A 213 14.47 -4.85 -3.45
C GLN A 213 14.41 -4.64 -4.96
N LEU A 214 15.56 -4.26 -5.54
CA LEU A 214 15.83 -4.28 -6.98
C LEU A 214 16.65 -5.53 -7.30
N LYS A 215 16.06 -6.47 -8.04
CA LYS A 215 16.69 -7.74 -8.41
C LYS A 215 17.13 -7.73 -9.86
N LEU A 216 18.31 -8.28 -10.12
CA LEU A 216 18.87 -8.47 -11.45
C LEU A 216 18.78 -9.94 -11.85
N TRP A 217 18.38 -10.17 -13.08
CA TRP A 217 18.14 -11.50 -13.64
C TRP A 217 18.97 -11.67 -14.90
N ASP A 218 19.69 -12.79 -14.99
CA ASP A 218 20.36 -13.20 -16.22
C ASP A 218 19.42 -14.11 -17.02
N LEU A 219 18.93 -13.60 -18.15
CA LEU A 219 18.00 -14.29 -19.04
C LEU A 219 18.66 -15.49 -19.74
N ARG A 220 20.00 -15.59 -19.74
CA ARG A 220 20.70 -16.77 -20.27
C ARG A 220 20.59 -17.97 -19.33
N THR A 221 20.58 -17.74 -18.02
CA THR A 221 20.40 -18.78 -16.99
C THR A 221 18.93 -19.00 -16.63
N GLY A 222 18.06 -18.05 -17.01
CA GLY A 222 16.63 -18.07 -16.77
C GLY A 222 16.26 -17.39 -15.46
N LEU A 223 14.97 -17.39 -15.13
CA LEU A 223 14.43 -16.66 -13.97
C LEU A 223 14.40 -17.49 -12.67
N GLY A 224 15.02 -18.67 -12.63
CA GLY A 224 15.00 -19.55 -11.45
C GLY A 224 15.78 -18.99 -10.26
N GLN A 225 16.85 -18.23 -10.52
CA GLN A 225 17.67 -17.58 -9.50
C GLN A 225 18.12 -16.21 -10.03
N TYR A 226 18.01 -15.18 -9.19
CA TYR A 226 18.53 -13.85 -9.51
C TYR A 226 20.05 -13.80 -9.32
N ASP A 227 20.71 -12.94 -10.09
CA ASP A 227 22.16 -12.71 -10.04
C ASP A 227 22.53 -11.78 -8.88
N LYS A 228 21.73 -10.72 -8.69
CA LYS A 228 22.03 -9.67 -7.71
C LYS A 228 20.76 -9.10 -7.08
N VAL A 229 20.87 -8.67 -5.82
CA VAL A 229 19.83 -7.91 -5.11
C VAL A 229 20.43 -6.62 -4.60
N LEU A 230 19.80 -5.51 -4.95
CA LEU A 230 20.15 -4.17 -4.55
C LEU A 230 19.05 -3.61 -3.66
N THR A 231 19.44 -2.91 -2.59
CA THR A 231 18.50 -2.38 -1.57
C THR A 231 18.97 -1.03 -1.07
N VAL A 232 18.04 -0.19 -0.64
CA VAL A 232 18.37 1.08 0.03
C VAL A 232 18.77 0.77 1.48
N ALA A 233 19.77 1.49 2.01
CA ALA A 233 20.17 1.34 3.41
C ALA A 233 19.07 1.85 4.36
N GLY A 234 18.82 1.12 5.45
CA GLY A 234 17.78 1.47 6.44
C GLY A 234 16.51 0.66 6.26
N ASP A 235 15.36 1.26 6.59
CA ASP A 235 14.08 0.58 6.54
C ASP A 235 13.65 0.26 5.10
N PRO A 236 13.09 -0.93 4.84
CA PRO A 236 12.69 -1.34 3.50
C PRO A 236 11.52 -0.47 3.00
N LYS A 237 11.82 0.43 2.06
CA LYS A 237 10.81 1.23 1.35
C LYS A 237 10.34 0.47 0.12
N ALA A 238 9.06 0.10 0.08
CA ALA A 238 8.44 -0.55 -1.08
C ALA A 238 8.76 0.20 -2.37
N MET A 239 9.33 -0.50 -3.36
CA MET A 239 9.59 0.06 -4.68
C MET A 239 8.37 -0.14 -5.56
N HIS A 240 8.18 0.77 -6.52
CA HIS A 240 6.97 0.85 -7.32
C HIS A 240 7.22 0.79 -8.82
N CYS A 241 8.35 1.30 -9.26
CA CYS A 241 8.70 1.30 -10.67
C CYS A 241 10.23 1.25 -10.82
N ALA A 242 10.67 0.71 -11.95
CA ALA A 242 12.06 0.72 -12.37
C ALA A 242 12.11 1.06 -13.85
N ARG A 243 13.07 1.92 -14.24
CA ARG A 243 13.36 2.24 -15.63
C ARG A 243 14.85 2.26 -15.88
N ARG A 244 15.29 1.65 -16.97
CA ARG A 244 16.66 1.80 -17.47
C ARG A 244 16.86 3.13 -18.19
N HIS A 245 18.09 3.63 -18.15
CA HIS A 245 18.50 4.79 -18.93
C HIS A 245 18.67 4.41 -20.42
N PRO A 246 18.19 5.24 -21.38
CA PRO A 246 18.13 4.88 -22.80
C PRO A 246 19.51 4.69 -23.46
N ALA A 247 20.52 5.46 -23.05
CA ALA A 247 21.87 5.38 -23.62
C ALA A 247 22.88 4.61 -22.74
N GLN A 248 22.53 4.29 -21.49
CA GLN A 248 23.45 3.74 -20.51
C GLN A 248 22.75 2.61 -19.73
N PRO A 249 22.79 1.36 -20.22
CA PRO A 249 21.97 0.27 -19.67
C PRO A 249 22.33 -0.09 -18.22
N HIS A 250 23.53 0.26 -17.77
CA HIS A 250 23.96 0.07 -16.38
C HIS A 250 23.32 1.06 -15.39
N LEU A 251 22.63 2.11 -15.86
CA LEU A 251 21.91 3.05 -15.00
C LEU A 251 20.42 2.72 -14.98
N VAL A 252 19.87 2.61 -13.76
CA VAL A 252 18.45 2.35 -13.51
C VAL A 252 17.92 3.35 -12.49
N ALA A 253 16.77 3.96 -12.76
CA ALA A 253 16.07 4.79 -11.79
C ALA A 253 14.85 4.04 -11.23
N THR A 254 14.65 4.11 -9.92
CA THR A 254 13.50 3.49 -9.24
C THR A 254 12.76 4.50 -8.37
N GLY A 255 11.43 4.45 -8.42
CA GLY A 255 10.58 5.16 -7.47
C GLY A 255 10.14 4.26 -6.33
N ALA A 256 10.21 4.76 -5.11
CA ALA A 256 9.81 4.05 -3.90
C ALA A 256 8.83 4.86 -3.04
N SER A 257 8.35 4.19 -1.99
CA SER A 257 7.48 4.79 -0.98
C SER A 257 8.15 5.93 -0.20
N GLY A 258 7.35 6.85 0.33
CA GLY A 258 7.86 8.00 1.10
C GLY A 258 8.70 8.98 0.26
N GLY A 259 8.37 9.16 -1.03
CA GLY A 259 9.04 10.14 -1.89
C GLY A 259 10.45 9.77 -2.34
N CYS A 260 10.91 8.57 -2.02
CA CYS A 260 12.28 8.16 -2.29
C CYS A 260 12.46 7.81 -3.78
N LEU A 261 13.31 8.58 -4.46
CA LEU A 261 13.78 8.36 -5.82
C LEU A 261 15.24 7.90 -5.75
N CYS A 262 15.50 6.69 -6.24
CA CYS A 262 16.85 6.12 -6.24
C CYS A 262 17.39 5.99 -7.66
N LEU A 263 18.65 6.38 -7.85
CA LEU A 263 19.42 6.12 -9.05
C LEU A 263 20.46 5.03 -8.74
N TRP A 264 20.47 3.97 -9.53
CA TRP A 264 21.31 2.80 -9.36
C TRP A 264 22.30 2.72 -10.51
N ASP A 265 23.56 2.46 -10.18
CA ASP A 265 24.53 1.92 -11.12
C ASP A 265 24.66 0.42 -10.83
N LEU A 266 24.23 -0.39 -11.79
CA LEU A 266 24.19 -1.85 -11.65
C LEU A 266 25.59 -2.47 -11.52
N ARG A 267 26.64 -1.73 -11.91
CA ARG A 267 28.04 -2.11 -11.69
C ARG A 267 28.41 -2.05 -10.21
N GLN A 268 27.78 -1.17 -9.42
CA GLN A 268 28.00 -1.05 -7.98
C GLN A 268 27.20 -2.10 -7.20
N GLU A 269 27.74 -2.58 -6.08
CA GLU A 269 27.25 -3.84 -5.48
C GLU A 269 26.10 -3.74 -4.49
N LYS A 270 25.93 -2.63 -3.76
CA LYS A 270 25.07 -2.64 -2.57
C LYS A 270 24.05 -1.53 -2.47
N PHE A 271 24.40 -0.32 -2.89
CA PHE A 271 23.60 0.88 -2.60
C PHE A 271 23.37 1.71 -3.86
N PRO A 272 22.29 2.50 -3.90
CA PRO A 272 22.08 3.44 -4.99
C PRO A 272 23.16 4.52 -4.99
N VAL A 273 23.50 5.02 -6.18
CA VAL A 273 24.46 6.11 -6.39
C VAL A 273 23.91 7.42 -5.83
N SER A 274 22.62 7.65 -6.01
CA SER A 274 21.94 8.85 -5.53
C SER A 274 20.56 8.49 -5.00
N ILE A 275 20.20 9.09 -3.87
CA ILE A 275 18.87 9.03 -3.29
C ILE A 275 18.37 10.47 -3.16
N VAL A 276 17.16 10.73 -3.63
CA VAL A 276 16.46 12.00 -3.44
C VAL A 276 15.12 11.72 -2.79
N GLU A 277 14.81 12.43 -1.72
CA GLU A 277 13.50 12.37 -1.07
C GLU A 277 12.66 13.56 -1.54
N LEU A 278 11.48 13.26 -2.08
CA LEU A 278 10.49 14.24 -2.52
C LEU A 278 9.43 14.43 -1.42
N ASP A 279 9.10 15.67 -1.08
CA ASP A 279 8.17 16.00 0.02
C ASP A 279 6.70 15.59 -0.26
N ASP A 280 6.38 15.17 -1.49
CA ASP A 280 5.02 15.00 -2.01
C ASP A 280 4.53 13.53 -2.06
N GLY A 281 4.96 12.72 -1.09
CA GLY A 281 4.49 11.34 -0.90
C GLY A 281 5.11 10.33 -1.87
N HIS A 282 4.52 9.13 -1.99
CA HIS A 282 5.11 8.01 -2.73
C HIS A 282 5.36 8.31 -4.22
N VAL A 283 6.50 7.85 -4.76
CA VAL A 283 6.82 7.97 -6.19
C VAL A 283 6.05 6.91 -6.98
N THR A 284 5.14 7.34 -7.87
CA THR A 284 4.27 6.41 -8.63
C THR A 284 4.95 5.89 -9.89
N GLN A 285 5.67 6.75 -10.58
CA GLN A 285 6.32 6.41 -11.84
C GLN A 285 7.55 7.27 -12.05
N VAL A 286 8.56 6.64 -12.64
CA VAL A 286 9.79 7.25 -13.12
C VAL A 286 9.91 6.92 -14.60
N GLU A 287 10.34 7.88 -15.42
CA GLU A 287 10.58 7.69 -16.85
C GLU A 287 11.73 8.59 -17.34
N PHE A 288 12.73 8.00 -17.99
CA PHE A 288 13.78 8.77 -18.66
C PHE A 288 13.24 9.37 -19.96
N HIS A 289 13.73 10.56 -20.31
CA HIS A 289 13.51 11.09 -21.64
C HIS A 289 14.27 10.21 -22.66
N PRO A 290 13.60 9.68 -23.69
CA PRO A 290 14.14 8.72 -24.66
C PRO A 290 15.36 9.23 -25.44
N VAL A 291 15.35 10.50 -25.86
CA VAL A 291 16.45 11.16 -26.58
C VAL A 291 17.44 11.87 -25.64
N GLN A 292 16.93 12.65 -24.67
CA GLN A 292 17.75 13.37 -23.69
C GLN A 292 17.87 12.56 -22.39
N GLY A 293 18.67 11.50 -22.38
CA GLY A 293 18.80 10.60 -21.23
C GLY A 293 19.09 11.30 -19.88
N ASP A 294 19.72 12.48 -19.91
CA ASP A 294 19.98 13.32 -18.74
C ASP A 294 18.71 13.95 -18.12
N LEU A 295 17.53 13.77 -18.70
CA LEU A 295 16.27 14.30 -18.18
C LEU A 295 15.35 13.18 -17.71
N LEU A 296 14.98 13.24 -16.44
CA LEU A 296 14.17 12.24 -15.74
C LEU A 296 12.83 12.86 -15.32
N PHE A 297 11.73 12.21 -15.65
CA PHE A 297 10.40 12.62 -15.23
C PHE A 297 9.89 11.73 -14.11
N VAL A 298 9.35 12.34 -13.07
CA VAL A 298 8.92 11.65 -11.86
C VAL A 298 7.53 12.14 -11.45
N SER A 299 6.60 11.22 -11.26
CA SER A 299 5.28 11.51 -10.71
C SER A 299 5.12 11.00 -9.29
N THR A 300 4.42 11.75 -8.46
CA THR A 300 4.12 11.38 -7.07
C THR A 300 2.63 11.21 -6.83
N MET A 301 2.29 10.48 -5.78
CA MET A 301 0.90 10.21 -5.40
C MET A 301 0.12 11.47 -5.01
N ALA A 302 0.79 12.51 -4.49
CA ALA A 302 0.16 13.81 -4.24
C ALA A 302 -0.17 14.56 -5.55
N GLY A 303 0.28 14.03 -6.69
CA GLY A 303 0.00 14.53 -8.02
C GLY A 303 0.97 15.56 -8.54
N GLN A 304 2.15 15.65 -7.93
CA GLN A 304 3.21 16.48 -8.47
C GLN A 304 3.96 15.74 -9.58
N LEU A 305 4.49 16.53 -10.50
CA LEU A 305 5.31 16.07 -11.60
C LEU A 305 6.61 16.88 -11.63
N TYR A 306 7.70 16.16 -11.41
CA TYR A 306 9.05 16.70 -11.42
C TYR A 306 9.73 16.37 -12.74
N ALA A 307 10.46 17.35 -13.26
CA ALA A 307 11.45 17.15 -14.30
C ALA A 307 12.82 17.37 -13.66
N ILE A 308 13.58 16.29 -13.51
CA ILE A 308 14.87 16.28 -12.82
C ILE A 308 15.96 16.09 -13.86
N LYS A 309 16.99 16.93 -13.82
CA LYS A 309 18.15 16.79 -14.70
C LYS A 309 19.25 16.03 -13.97
N LEU A 310 19.82 15.01 -14.61
CA LEU A 310 21.04 14.38 -14.14
C LEU A 310 22.21 15.31 -14.48
N SER A 311 23.01 15.64 -13.47
CA SER A 311 24.26 16.38 -13.67
C SER A 311 25.44 15.59 -13.17
N ASP A 312 26.58 15.79 -13.82
CA ASP A 312 27.85 15.36 -13.29
C ASP A 312 28.39 16.34 -12.24
N SER A 313 29.14 15.83 -11.27
CA SER A 313 29.82 16.65 -10.26
C SER A 313 31.09 17.33 -10.81
N GLY A 314 31.54 16.96 -12.02
CA GLY A 314 32.65 17.58 -12.74
C GLY A 314 32.19 18.47 -13.90
N GLY A 315 32.48 19.77 -13.83
CA GLY A 315 32.22 20.69 -14.93
C GLY A 315 33.09 20.40 -16.16
N GLY A 316 32.49 19.99 -17.27
CA GLY A 316 33.16 19.87 -18.56
C GLY A 316 32.28 19.19 -19.61
N GLY A 317 32.24 19.73 -20.82
CA GLY A 317 31.25 19.39 -21.85
C GLY A 317 31.28 17.95 -22.39
N SER A 318 30.07 17.46 -22.67
CA SER A 318 29.68 16.49 -23.71
C SER A 318 29.96 14.97 -23.54
N ALA A 319 28.84 14.23 -23.62
CA ALA A 319 28.59 12.93 -24.26
C ALA A 319 28.57 11.62 -23.45
N ALA A 320 28.89 11.60 -22.16
CA ALA A 320 28.51 10.50 -21.26
C ALA A 320 28.52 10.96 -19.80
N LEU A 321 27.47 10.65 -19.02
CA LEU A 321 27.50 10.78 -17.56
C LEU A 321 28.68 9.95 -17.01
N THR A 322 29.58 10.55 -16.22
CA THR A 322 30.69 9.81 -15.58
C THR A 322 30.22 9.04 -14.34
N ASP A 323 31.14 8.32 -13.67
CA ASP A 323 30.87 7.19 -12.76
C ASP A 323 29.96 7.44 -11.54
N ASN A 324 29.62 8.69 -11.22
CA ASN A 324 28.69 9.02 -10.12
C ASN A 324 27.74 10.19 -10.49
N PRO A 325 26.69 9.93 -11.30
CA PRO A 325 25.70 10.96 -11.60
C PRO A 325 24.88 11.34 -10.36
N HIS A 326 24.77 12.64 -10.11
CA HIS A 326 23.92 13.17 -9.04
C HIS A 326 22.66 13.81 -9.63
N LEU A 327 21.54 13.63 -8.94
CA LEU A 327 20.28 14.27 -9.28
C LEU A 327 20.36 15.74 -8.83
N THR A 328 20.39 16.69 -9.77
CA THR A 328 20.36 18.13 -9.44
C THR A 328 19.19 18.83 -10.12
N ALA A 329 18.70 19.87 -9.43
CA ALA A 329 17.49 20.62 -9.76
C ALA A 329 16.18 19.82 -9.63
N VAL A 330 15.54 19.96 -8.47
CA VAL A 330 14.10 19.71 -8.27
C VAL A 330 13.38 21.02 -8.57
N LEU A 331 13.08 21.29 -9.85
CA LEU A 331 12.16 22.38 -10.19
C LEU A 331 10.75 21.80 -10.21
N PRO A 332 9.85 22.18 -9.29
CA PRO A 332 8.43 21.86 -9.46
C PRO A 332 7.98 22.48 -10.78
N ALA A 333 7.42 21.67 -11.68
CA ALA A 333 6.68 22.23 -12.81
C ALA A 333 5.60 23.15 -12.21
N SER A 334 5.56 24.40 -12.67
CA SER A 334 5.08 25.57 -11.91
C SER A 334 3.56 25.67 -11.72
N GLN A 335 2.86 24.55 -11.55
CA GLN A 335 1.44 24.49 -11.25
C GLN A 335 1.12 23.22 -10.46
N LYS A 336 0.48 23.37 -9.29
CA LYS A 336 -0.17 22.26 -8.58
C LYS A 336 -1.27 21.69 -9.48
N LEU A 337 -0.97 20.62 -10.19
CA LEU A 337 -1.95 19.85 -10.95
C LEU A 337 -2.56 18.79 -10.01
N PRO A 338 -3.90 18.60 -10.00
CA PRO A 338 -4.51 17.67 -9.07
C PRO A 338 -4.22 16.20 -9.41
N LEU A 339 -3.51 15.49 -8.51
CA LEU A 339 -3.42 14.03 -8.37
C LEU A 339 -3.00 13.23 -9.63
N LEU A 340 -1.77 13.42 -10.13
CA LEU A 340 -1.13 12.59 -11.15
C LEU A 340 -0.69 11.19 -10.63
N SER A 341 -0.77 10.15 -11.47
CA SER A 341 -0.46 8.76 -11.13
C SER A 341 0.42 8.02 -12.13
N SER A 342 0.32 8.36 -13.40
CA SER A 342 1.16 7.85 -14.48
C SER A 342 1.63 9.01 -15.32
N VAL A 343 2.90 8.98 -15.71
CA VAL A 343 3.51 10.00 -16.55
C VAL A 343 4.26 9.33 -17.69
N ARG A 344 3.99 9.77 -18.91
CA ARG A 344 4.76 9.42 -20.11
C ARG A 344 5.20 10.69 -20.82
N LEU A 345 6.42 10.69 -21.31
CA LEU A 345 6.97 11.79 -22.09
C LEU A 345 7.00 11.43 -23.59
N CYS A 346 6.59 12.38 -24.43
CA CYS A 346 6.67 12.34 -25.89
C CYS A 346 7.20 13.67 -26.43
N GLY A 347 8.51 13.80 -26.66
CA GLY A 347 9.10 15.02 -27.23
C GLY A 347 8.80 16.26 -26.36
N ARG A 348 7.89 17.15 -26.80
CA ARG A 348 7.42 18.33 -26.03
C ARG A 348 6.15 18.07 -25.19
N LEU A 349 5.52 16.91 -25.33
CA LEU A 349 4.25 16.56 -24.70
C LEU A 349 4.49 15.67 -23.48
N LEU A 350 4.06 16.13 -22.32
CA LEU A 350 4.10 15.40 -21.06
C LEU A 350 2.66 15.04 -20.71
N ILE A 351 2.35 13.75 -20.74
CA ILE A 351 0.99 13.26 -20.45
C ILE A 351 1.02 12.72 -19.04
N GLY A 352 0.39 13.46 -18.13
CA GLY A 352 0.10 13.02 -16.78
C GLY A 352 -1.37 12.67 -16.66
N THR A 353 -1.68 11.52 -16.06
CA THR A 353 -3.07 11.12 -15.80
C THR A 353 -3.40 11.08 -14.33
N ARG A 354 -4.67 11.31 -13.99
CA ARG A 354 -5.18 11.15 -12.63
C ARG A 354 -5.67 9.72 -12.39
N GLY A 355 -4.97 8.97 -11.53
CA GLY A 355 -5.44 7.69 -10.99
C GLY A 355 -4.38 6.58 -10.80
N ARG A 356 -3.97 6.37 -9.54
CA ARG A 356 -3.48 5.14 -8.88
C ARG A 356 -2.74 5.57 -7.60
N GLY A 357 -3.34 5.33 -6.43
CA GLY A 357 -2.58 5.21 -5.19
C GLY A 357 -1.82 3.89 -5.23
N LEU A 358 -0.52 3.92 -4.96
CA LEU A 358 0.38 2.76 -5.12
C LEU A 358 -0.02 1.57 -4.24
N CYS A 359 0.42 0.38 -4.66
CA CYS A 359 0.08 -0.94 -4.14
C CYS A 359 0.20 -1.14 -2.61
N THR A 360 0.76 -0.22 -1.84
CA THR A 360 0.79 -0.31 -0.37
C THR A 360 -0.54 0.09 0.29
N VAL A 361 -1.33 0.95 -0.34
CA VAL A 361 -2.69 1.31 0.14
C VAL A 361 -3.75 0.30 -0.36
N GLN A 362 -3.43 -0.47 -1.39
CA GLN A 362 -4.34 -1.46 -1.97
C GLN A 362 -4.37 -2.80 -1.25
N ALA A 363 -3.50 -3.11 -0.28
CA ALA A 363 -3.78 -4.23 0.63
C ALA A 363 -5.01 -3.92 1.53
N GLN A 364 -5.17 -2.66 1.95
CA GLN A 364 -6.35 -2.18 2.70
C GLN A 364 -7.54 -1.88 1.79
N GLN A 365 -7.33 -1.32 0.59
CA GLN A 365 -8.42 -1.02 -0.35
C GLN A 365 -8.87 -2.22 -1.19
N ARG A 366 -8.09 -3.30 -1.37
CA ARG A 366 -8.59 -4.56 -1.93
C ARG A 366 -9.47 -5.32 -0.94
N ARG A 367 -9.19 -5.19 0.36
CA ARG A 367 -10.17 -5.54 1.41
C ARG A 367 -11.45 -4.73 1.30
N GLN A 368 -11.46 -3.56 0.65
CA GLN A 368 -12.65 -2.75 0.38
C GLN A 368 -13.26 -2.95 -1.03
N HIS A 369 -12.47 -3.25 -2.08
CA HIS A 369 -12.98 -3.47 -3.44
C HIS A 369 -13.39 -4.92 -3.72
N ARG A 370 -12.84 -5.90 -2.98
CA ARG A 370 -13.46 -7.22 -2.85
C ARG A 370 -14.88 -7.11 -2.25
N LYS A 371 -15.17 -6.03 -1.50
CA LYS A 371 -16.53 -5.68 -1.01
C LYS A 371 -17.48 -5.15 -2.09
N GLN A 372 -16.98 -4.70 -3.26
CA GLN A 372 -17.82 -4.11 -4.31
C GLN A 372 -18.00 -5.05 -5.52
N GLN A 373 -16.93 -5.73 -5.98
CA GLN A 373 -17.03 -6.68 -7.09
C GLN A 373 -17.74 -8.00 -6.72
N HIS A 374 -17.71 -8.45 -5.46
CA HIS A 374 -18.57 -9.56 -5.01
C HIS A 374 -20.05 -9.18 -4.86
N PHE A 375 -20.38 -7.88 -4.78
CA PHE A 375 -21.76 -7.42 -4.70
C PHE A 375 -22.44 -7.44 -6.09
N ASP A 376 -21.70 -7.13 -7.16
CA ASP A 376 -22.27 -7.07 -8.53
C ASP A 376 -22.24 -8.43 -9.28
N ASP A 377 -21.26 -9.31 -9.03
CA ASP A 377 -21.20 -10.64 -9.67
C ASP A 377 -22.13 -11.69 -9.01
N SER A 378 -22.74 -11.37 -7.87
CA SER A 378 -23.65 -12.28 -7.13
C SER A 378 -25.10 -12.26 -7.64
N ALA A 379 -25.42 -11.49 -8.67
CA ALA A 379 -26.72 -11.54 -9.33
C ALA A 379 -26.90 -12.78 -10.25
N ALA A 380 -25.86 -13.61 -10.43
CA ALA A 380 -25.86 -14.68 -11.44
C ALA A 380 -25.70 -16.12 -10.91
N SER A 381 -25.66 -16.38 -9.60
CA SER A 381 -25.65 -17.76 -9.10
C SER A 381 -26.24 -17.87 -7.69
N ALA A 382 -27.16 -18.80 -7.49
CA ALA A 382 -27.88 -19.03 -6.24
C ALA A 382 -26.94 -19.38 -5.07
N ARG A 383 -26.43 -18.37 -4.35
CA ARG A 383 -25.59 -18.51 -3.15
C ARG A 383 -26.13 -17.65 -2.00
N ALA A 384 -25.94 -18.14 -0.78
CA ALA A 384 -26.44 -17.56 0.46
C ALA A 384 -26.06 -16.08 0.65
N VAL A 385 -26.96 -15.29 1.24
CA VAL A 385 -26.78 -13.84 1.45
C VAL A 385 -25.73 -13.59 2.53
N GLU A 386 -24.68 -12.83 2.20
CA GLU A 386 -23.66 -12.38 3.14
C GLU A 386 -24.09 -11.08 3.85
N HIS A 387 -23.79 -10.98 5.14
CA HIS A 387 -24.13 -9.85 6.00
C HIS A 387 -22.88 -9.25 6.66
N PRO A 388 -22.75 -7.92 6.76
CA PRO A 388 -21.53 -7.28 7.28
C PRO A 388 -21.42 -7.35 8.81
N ILE A 389 -20.19 -7.45 9.30
CA ILE A 389 -19.78 -7.23 10.69
C ILE A 389 -18.71 -6.13 10.68
N GLU A 390 -18.86 -5.14 11.54
CA GLU A 390 -17.90 -4.04 11.69
C GLU A 390 -17.55 -3.85 13.16
N ALA A 391 -16.27 -3.92 13.49
CA ALA A 391 -15.73 -3.73 14.83
C ALA A 391 -14.87 -2.46 14.86
N MET A 392 -15.03 -1.65 15.91
CA MET A 392 -14.38 -0.35 16.05
C MET A 392 -14.15 0.00 17.52
N VAL A 393 -13.18 0.86 17.80
CA VAL A 393 -12.92 1.37 19.16
C VAL A 393 -13.14 2.86 19.18
N LEU A 394 -14.11 3.33 19.97
CA LEU A 394 -14.55 4.73 19.97
C LEU A 394 -13.73 5.62 20.91
N GLY A 395 -13.13 5.02 21.95
CA GLY A 395 -12.30 5.69 22.96
C GLY A 395 -11.82 4.69 24.00
N GLU A 396 -11.30 5.18 25.12
CA GLU A 396 -10.67 4.33 26.14
C GLU A 396 -11.69 3.62 27.04
N ARG A 397 -12.85 4.24 27.26
CA ARG A 397 -13.96 3.67 28.03
C ARG A 397 -15.32 4.08 27.47
N LEU A 398 -16.29 3.17 27.53
CA LEU A 398 -17.68 3.42 27.17
C LEU A 398 -18.60 3.30 28.39
N ASP A 399 -19.42 4.31 28.66
CA ASP A 399 -20.42 4.24 29.74
C ASP A 399 -21.62 3.39 29.32
N LEU A 400 -21.51 2.07 29.55
CA LEU A 400 -22.56 1.11 29.23
C LEU A 400 -23.86 1.37 30.00
N ARG A 401 -23.82 1.98 31.19
CA ARG A 401 -25.03 2.18 32.02
C ARG A 401 -25.89 3.31 31.48
N SER A 402 -25.28 4.42 31.09
CA SER A 402 -26.00 5.53 30.45
C SER A 402 -26.48 5.13 29.07
N LEU A 403 -25.63 4.45 28.30
CA LEU A 403 -25.98 3.94 26.98
C LEU A 403 -27.15 2.94 27.02
N ALA A 404 -27.18 2.01 27.98
CA ALA A 404 -28.28 1.07 28.15
C ALA A 404 -29.61 1.77 28.45
N ARG A 405 -29.60 2.83 29.27
CA ARG A 405 -30.79 3.62 29.58
C ARG A 405 -31.32 4.33 28.33
N ASP A 406 -30.44 4.95 27.56
CA ASP A 406 -30.85 5.74 26.40
C ASP A 406 -31.29 4.85 25.22
N LEU A 407 -30.61 3.71 25.00
CA LEU A 407 -31.05 2.71 24.04
C LEU A 407 -32.45 2.18 24.36
N THR A 408 -32.77 1.98 25.64
CA THR A 408 -34.09 1.53 26.09
C THR A 408 -35.16 2.63 25.90
N GLN A 409 -34.80 3.90 26.10
CA GLN A 409 -35.71 5.04 25.92
C GLN A 409 -36.04 5.33 24.45
N HIS A 410 -35.05 5.23 23.54
CA HIS A 410 -35.24 5.47 22.11
C HIS A 410 -36.09 4.40 21.41
N GLY A 411 -36.25 3.21 22.00
CA GLY A 411 -37.19 2.18 21.55
C GLY A 411 -36.84 1.44 20.25
N LEU A 412 -35.74 1.80 19.58
CA LEU A 412 -35.26 1.16 18.34
C LEU A 412 -34.55 -0.19 18.60
N TYR A 413 -33.86 -0.30 19.73
CA TYR A 413 -33.14 -1.49 20.15
C TYR A 413 -33.74 -2.08 21.44
N GLN A 414 -33.56 -3.37 21.64
CA GLN A 414 -33.84 -4.09 22.87
C GLN A 414 -32.55 -4.70 23.40
N LEU A 415 -32.34 -4.60 24.71
CA LEU A 415 -31.20 -5.22 25.37
C LEU A 415 -31.38 -6.72 25.44
N VAL A 416 -30.35 -7.46 25.04
CA VAL A 416 -30.28 -8.92 25.15
C VAL A 416 -29.67 -9.28 26.50
N PRO A 417 -30.30 -10.15 27.30
CA PRO A 417 -29.75 -10.53 28.61
C PRO A 417 -28.46 -11.34 28.41
N LEU A 418 -27.36 -10.86 28.99
CA LEU A 418 -26.10 -11.59 29.08
C LEU A 418 -25.95 -12.22 30.48
N PRO A 419 -25.14 -13.28 30.64
CA PRO A 419 -24.78 -13.84 31.94
C PRO A 419 -24.31 -12.77 32.94
N ALA A 420 -24.61 -12.98 34.23
CA ALA A 420 -24.30 -12.01 35.29
C ALA A 420 -22.80 -11.67 35.41
N GLU A 421 -21.92 -12.59 35.01
CA GLU A 421 -20.47 -12.40 34.95
C GLU A 421 -20.05 -11.31 33.94
N LEU A 422 -20.84 -11.07 32.90
CA LEU A 422 -20.59 -10.03 31.89
C LEU A 422 -21.27 -8.69 32.23
N ALA A 423 -21.93 -8.61 33.40
CA ALA A 423 -22.64 -7.40 33.80
C ALA A 423 -21.66 -6.25 34.04
N GLY A 424 -21.74 -5.23 33.18
CA GLY A 424 -20.92 -4.02 33.28
C GLY A 424 -19.61 -4.07 32.49
N THR A 425 -19.24 -5.22 31.92
CA THR A 425 -18.12 -5.34 30.97
C THR A 425 -18.61 -5.31 29.52
N ALA A 426 -19.81 -5.84 29.26
CA ALA A 426 -20.43 -5.79 27.94
C ALA A 426 -21.94 -5.55 27.99
N LEU A 427 -22.46 -5.02 26.90
CA LEU A 427 -23.87 -4.78 26.64
C LEU A 427 -24.19 -5.25 25.22
N MET A 428 -25.16 -6.15 25.07
CA MET A 428 -25.66 -6.56 23.76
C MET A 428 -27.04 -5.97 23.50
N ALA A 429 -27.22 -5.35 22.34
CA ALA A 429 -28.47 -4.75 21.89
C ALA A 429 -28.86 -5.33 20.53
N THR A 430 -30.13 -5.70 20.35
CA THR A 430 -30.67 -6.20 19.09
C THR A 430 -31.81 -5.31 18.61
N SER A 431 -31.97 -5.12 17.31
CA SER A 431 -33.08 -4.36 16.72
C SER A 431 -34.43 -5.00 17.06
N ARG A 432 -35.44 -4.19 17.42
CA ARG A 432 -36.82 -4.68 17.58
C ARG A 432 -37.43 -5.05 16.23
N GLU A 433 -38.35 -6.01 16.21
CA GLU A 433 -39.12 -6.32 14.99
C GLU A 433 -40.06 -5.14 14.64
N PRO A 434 -40.22 -4.77 13.36
CA PRO A 434 -39.86 -5.51 12.13
C PRO A 434 -38.53 -5.07 11.46
N TYR A 435 -37.59 -4.46 12.18
CA TYR A 435 -36.37 -3.87 11.60
C TYR A 435 -35.29 -4.91 11.23
N THR A 436 -35.64 -5.90 10.39
CA THR A 436 -34.71 -6.89 9.81
C THR A 436 -34.33 -6.51 8.38
N VAL A 437 -33.03 -6.52 8.04
CA VAL A 437 -32.54 -6.31 6.66
C VAL A 437 -31.89 -7.59 6.17
N GLY A 438 -32.33 -8.09 5.01
CA GLY A 438 -31.87 -9.36 4.45
C GLY A 438 -32.27 -10.60 5.27
N GLY A 439 -33.34 -10.52 6.08
CA GLY A 439 -33.81 -11.64 6.92
C GLY A 439 -33.06 -11.82 8.24
N GLN A 440 -32.07 -10.99 8.54
CA GLN A 440 -31.30 -11.02 9.79
C GLN A 440 -31.55 -9.78 10.67
N LYS A 441 -31.45 -9.95 11.99
CA LYS A 441 -31.52 -8.86 12.99
C LYS A 441 -30.23 -8.03 12.98
N ARG A 442 -30.31 -6.79 13.47
CA ARG A 442 -29.16 -5.90 13.65
C ARG A 442 -28.73 -5.95 15.10
N ASP A 443 -27.58 -6.56 15.34
CA ASP A 443 -27.05 -6.74 16.68
C ASP A 443 -25.86 -5.79 16.89
N ALA A 444 -25.75 -5.22 18.08
CA ALA A 444 -24.62 -4.41 18.51
C ALA A 444 -24.10 -4.96 19.83
N VAL A 445 -22.81 -5.27 19.88
CA VAL A 445 -22.11 -5.67 21.11
C VAL A 445 -21.17 -4.55 21.50
N LEU A 446 -21.36 -4.01 22.69
CA LEU A 446 -20.73 -2.80 23.20
C LEU A 446 -19.92 -3.19 24.45
N PHE A 447 -18.65 -2.85 24.48
CA PHE A 447 -17.72 -3.23 25.54
C PHE A 447 -17.32 -2.00 26.38
N ASP A 448 -17.09 -2.21 27.66
CA ASP A 448 -16.67 -1.17 28.62
C ASP A 448 -15.32 -0.54 28.26
N ASN A 449 -14.48 -1.32 27.57
CA ASN A 449 -13.18 -0.94 27.03
C ASN A 449 -13.23 -0.03 25.79
N GLY A 450 -14.43 0.45 25.40
CA GLY A 450 -14.61 1.37 24.28
C GLY A 450 -14.83 0.71 22.92
N ALA A 451 -14.72 -0.62 22.83
CA ALA A 451 -14.96 -1.36 21.60
C ALA A 451 -16.46 -1.54 21.33
N VAL A 452 -16.82 -1.50 20.05
CA VAL A 452 -18.19 -1.65 19.54
C VAL A 452 -18.14 -2.55 18.32
N VAL A 453 -18.98 -3.58 18.30
CA VAL A 453 -19.12 -4.52 17.18
C VAL A 453 -20.56 -4.50 16.68
N LEU A 454 -20.74 -4.20 15.41
CA LEU A 454 -22.01 -4.03 14.74
C LEU A 454 -22.22 -5.17 13.75
N TRP A 455 -23.35 -5.86 13.87
CA TRP A 455 -23.75 -6.97 13.01
C TRP A 455 -24.91 -6.55 12.11
N ASN A 456 -24.80 -6.89 10.83
CA ASN A 456 -25.78 -6.62 9.79
C ASN A 456 -26.18 -5.13 9.68
N MET A 457 -25.22 -4.23 9.95
CA MET A 457 -25.38 -2.80 9.77
C MET A 457 -24.58 -2.33 8.56
N SER A 458 -25.17 -1.45 7.74
CA SER A 458 -24.46 -0.85 6.60
C SER A 458 -23.42 0.19 7.05
N ASP A 459 -22.43 0.48 6.22
CA ASP A 459 -21.39 1.48 6.50
C ASP A 459 -21.96 2.85 6.92
N LYS A 460 -23.12 3.24 6.35
CA LYS A 460 -23.79 4.50 6.71
C LYS A 460 -24.33 4.47 8.14
N GLU A 461 -24.84 3.32 8.55
CA GLU A 461 -25.40 3.12 9.89
C GLU A 461 -24.30 2.95 10.92
N ALA A 462 -23.20 2.29 10.56
CA ALA A 462 -22.00 2.24 11.37
C ALA A 462 -21.44 3.64 11.64
N GLN A 463 -21.35 4.51 10.61
CA GLN A 463 -20.94 5.91 10.80
C GLN A 463 -21.91 6.72 11.68
N GLN A 464 -23.21 6.41 11.64
CA GLN A 464 -24.18 7.02 12.54
C GLN A 464 -24.02 6.51 13.97
N ALA A 465 -23.78 5.20 14.14
CA ALA A 465 -23.52 4.57 15.43
C ALA A 465 -22.27 5.18 16.10
N VAL A 466 -21.18 5.41 15.36
CA VAL A 466 -19.99 6.13 15.87
C VAL A 466 -20.36 7.49 16.44
N LYS A 467 -21.16 8.28 15.71
CA LYS A 467 -21.59 9.62 16.17
C LYS A 467 -22.48 9.56 17.41
N LEU A 468 -23.35 8.56 17.51
CA LEU A 468 -24.23 8.39 18.66
C LEU A 468 -23.45 7.91 19.89
N PHE A 469 -22.60 6.91 19.73
CA PHE A 469 -21.91 6.25 20.83
C PHE A 469 -20.71 7.06 21.34
N SER A 470 -20.08 7.88 20.49
CA SER A 470 -19.00 8.79 20.91
C SER A 470 -19.41 9.78 22.00
N ALA A 471 -20.71 10.10 22.13
CA ALA A 471 -21.22 10.95 23.21
C ALA A 471 -21.11 10.31 24.61
N TYR A 472 -21.00 8.98 24.68
CA TYR A 472 -20.92 8.20 25.93
C TYR A 472 -19.50 7.69 26.21
N THR A 473 -18.51 8.18 25.45
CA THR A 473 -17.13 7.71 25.51
C THR A 473 -16.24 8.65 26.34
N THR A 474 -15.35 8.08 27.14
CA THR A 474 -14.29 8.82 27.83
C THR A 474 -13.02 8.80 27.00
N GLU A 475 -12.36 9.96 26.82
CA GLU A 475 -11.20 10.13 25.93
C GLU A 475 -11.51 9.62 24.50
N PRO A 476 -12.46 10.26 23.78
CA PRO A 476 -12.87 9.81 22.46
C PRO A 476 -11.71 9.92 21.47
N HIS A 477 -11.55 8.88 20.64
CA HIS A 477 -10.54 8.85 19.60
C HIS A 477 -10.96 9.71 18.40
N SER A 478 -9.97 10.13 17.60
CA SER A 478 -10.23 10.87 16.38
C SER A 478 -11.02 9.99 15.40
N GLN A 479 -12.01 10.55 14.68
CA GLN A 479 -12.80 9.77 13.72
C GLN A 479 -11.91 9.07 12.66
N ARG A 480 -10.77 9.68 12.33
CA ARG A 480 -9.77 9.10 11.44
C ARG A 480 -9.13 7.85 12.05
N ASP A 481 -8.69 7.93 13.31
CA ASP A 481 -8.06 6.82 14.03
C ASP A 481 -9.04 5.64 14.19
N ILE A 482 -10.32 5.94 14.47
CA ILE A 482 -11.38 4.93 14.62
C ILE A 482 -11.54 4.13 13.31
N LEU A 483 -11.63 4.84 12.18
CA LEU A 483 -11.81 4.21 10.86
C LEU A 483 -10.54 3.51 10.36
N GLU A 484 -9.36 4.05 10.65
CA GLU A 484 -8.08 3.42 10.27
C GLU A 484 -7.84 2.09 10.99
N GLN A 485 -8.35 1.95 12.23
CA GLN A 485 -8.18 0.76 13.06
C GLN A 485 -9.43 -0.15 13.13
N SER A 486 -10.47 0.15 12.34
CA SER A 486 -11.68 -0.69 12.28
C SER A 486 -11.41 -2.04 11.63
N GLU A 487 -12.04 -3.10 12.12
CA GLU A 487 -12.02 -4.43 11.52
C GLU A 487 -13.39 -4.79 10.94
N SER A 488 -13.40 -5.51 9.83
CA SER A 488 -14.63 -5.86 9.13
C SER A 488 -14.56 -7.30 8.64
N MET A 489 -15.67 -8.01 8.78
CA MET A 489 -15.84 -9.40 8.36
C MET A 489 -17.27 -9.61 7.86
N ALA A 490 -17.54 -10.68 7.12
CA ALA A 490 -18.90 -11.06 6.74
C ALA A 490 -19.40 -12.26 7.55
N PHE A 491 -20.72 -12.40 7.68
CA PHE A 491 -21.33 -13.65 8.11
C PHE A 491 -22.42 -14.12 7.15
N VAL A 492 -22.56 -15.44 7.05
CA VAL A 492 -23.69 -16.10 6.39
C VAL A 492 -24.51 -16.79 7.45
N ALA A 493 -25.81 -16.53 7.43
CA ALA A 493 -26.79 -17.29 8.18
C ALA A 493 -27.14 -18.56 7.41
N GLU A 494 -26.79 -19.72 7.95
CA GLU A 494 -27.21 -21.02 7.42
C GLU A 494 -28.33 -21.59 8.27
N ASP A 495 -29.38 -22.12 7.64
CA ASP A 495 -30.46 -22.88 8.30
C ASP A 495 -30.01 -24.30 8.69
N SER A 496 -28.74 -24.45 9.09
CA SER A 496 -28.14 -25.71 9.51
C SER A 496 -28.05 -25.78 11.04
N VAL A 497 -27.97 -27.00 11.59
CA VAL A 497 -27.74 -27.26 13.04
C VAL A 497 -26.24 -27.53 13.30
N GLY A 498 -25.38 -27.09 12.38
CA GLY A 498 -23.93 -27.31 12.46
C GLY A 498 -23.26 -26.55 13.61
N ALA A 499 -21.93 -26.70 13.72
CA ALA A 499 -21.12 -25.83 14.57
C ALA A 499 -20.70 -24.58 13.80
N THR A 500 -20.58 -23.44 14.48
CA THR A 500 -20.09 -22.20 13.89
C THR A 500 -18.68 -22.36 13.32
N ARG A 501 -18.54 -22.06 12.04
CA ARG A 501 -17.27 -22.15 11.30
C ARG A 501 -16.72 -20.76 11.07
N VAL A 502 -15.45 -20.59 11.40
CA VAL A 502 -14.71 -19.35 11.20
C VAL A 502 -13.68 -19.60 10.12
N SER A 503 -13.71 -18.79 9.07
CA SER A 503 -12.71 -18.74 7.99
C SER A 503 -12.08 -17.35 7.95
N GLU A 504 -11.09 -17.12 7.08
CA GLU A 504 -10.31 -15.87 7.07
C GLU A 504 -11.16 -14.59 6.97
N ASP A 505 -12.23 -14.60 6.16
CA ASP A 505 -13.08 -13.42 5.91
C ASP A 505 -14.58 -13.67 6.18
N LEU A 506 -14.98 -14.89 6.56
CA LEU A 506 -16.39 -15.29 6.69
C LEU A 506 -16.66 -16.13 7.95
N ILE A 507 -17.70 -15.74 8.69
CA ILE A 507 -18.35 -16.57 9.72
C ILE A 507 -19.57 -17.27 9.13
N GLN A 508 -19.66 -18.58 9.28
CA GLN A 508 -20.89 -19.33 9.01
C GLN A 508 -21.62 -19.56 10.34
N LEU A 509 -22.76 -18.89 10.50
CA LEU A 509 -23.59 -18.98 11.70
C LEU A 509 -24.79 -19.91 11.45
N PRO A 510 -24.93 -21.00 12.23
CA PRO A 510 -26.06 -21.92 12.18
C PRO A 510 -27.24 -21.30 12.95
N VAL A 511 -28.21 -20.72 12.23
CA VAL A 511 -29.37 -20.03 12.84
C VAL A 511 -30.42 -21.02 13.38
N GLY A 512 -30.31 -22.30 13.01
CA GLY A 512 -31.21 -23.38 13.48
C GLY A 512 -30.94 -23.91 14.89
N ARG A 513 -30.03 -23.28 15.66
CA ARG A 513 -29.68 -23.65 17.05
C ARG A 513 -30.48 -22.86 18.10
N ASP A 514 -30.34 -23.27 19.35
CA ASP A 514 -30.94 -22.58 20.50
C ASP A 514 -30.53 -21.09 20.51
N PRO A 515 -31.50 -20.15 20.60
CA PRO A 515 -31.22 -18.71 20.53
C PRO A 515 -30.21 -18.22 21.56
N ASP A 516 -30.23 -18.77 22.78
CA ASP A 516 -29.33 -18.38 23.86
C ASP A 516 -27.88 -18.79 23.59
N SER A 517 -27.68 -19.95 22.96
CA SER A 517 -26.36 -20.42 22.52
C SER A 517 -25.84 -19.52 21.39
N LEU A 518 -26.68 -19.15 20.43
CA LEU A 518 -26.31 -18.25 19.33
C LEU A 518 -25.90 -16.85 19.81
N VAL A 519 -26.57 -16.33 20.86
CA VAL A 519 -26.20 -15.05 21.49
C VAL A 519 -24.79 -15.13 22.09
N LEU A 520 -24.47 -16.22 22.80
CA LEU A 520 -23.15 -16.41 23.40
C LEU A 520 -22.05 -16.65 22.37
N GLU A 521 -22.35 -17.36 21.27
CA GLU A 521 -21.41 -17.54 20.16
C GLU A 521 -21.13 -16.21 19.44
N LYS A 522 -22.17 -15.41 19.15
CA LYS A 522 -22.03 -14.05 18.60
C LYS A 522 -21.23 -13.14 19.53
N PHE A 523 -21.43 -13.27 20.84
CA PHE A 523 -20.65 -12.55 21.83
C PHE A 523 -19.17 -12.93 21.78
N ALA A 524 -18.84 -14.23 21.80
CA ALA A 524 -17.46 -14.71 21.75
C ALA A 524 -16.71 -14.25 20.47
N LEU A 525 -17.40 -14.26 19.33
CA LEU A 525 -16.88 -13.75 18.06
C LEU A 525 -16.67 -12.24 18.08
N SER A 526 -17.60 -11.50 18.68
CA SER A 526 -17.50 -10.05 18.83
C SER A 526 -16.37 -9.66 19.77
N ASP A 527 -16.15 -10.43 20.83
CA ASP A 527 -15.09 -10.18 21.82
C ASP A 527 -13.69 -10.37 21.21
N ALA A 528 -13.51 -11.40 20.38
CA ALA A 528 -12.27 -11.59 19.64
C ALA A 528 -11.99 -10.42 18.65
N LEU A 529 -13.02 -9.95 17.94
CA LEU A 529 -12.94 -8.77 17.06
C LEU A 529 -12.66 -7.47 17.83
N ALA A 530 -13.31 -7.28 18.98
CA ALA A 530 -13.08 -6.15 19.87
C ALA A 530 -11.63 -6.13 20.39
N THR A 531 -11.10 -7.29 20.78
CA THR A 531 -9.71 -7.43 21.23
C THR A 531 -8.73 -7.08 20.12
N SER A 532 -8.99 -7.52 18.90
CA SER A 532 -8.12 -7.28 17.74
C SER A 532 -8.11 -5.81 17.28
N THR A 533 -9.29 -5.17 17.24
CA THR A 533 -9.41 -3.72 16.95
C THR A 533 -8.74 -2.86 18.02
N ARG A 534 -8.92 -3.22 19.31
CA ARG A 534 -8.24 -2.55 20.42
C ARG A 534 -6.73 -2.68 20.33
N LEU A 535 -6.24 -3.85 19.95
CA LEU A 535 -4.82 -4.08 19.74
C LEU A 535 -4.27 -3.17 18.62
N GLY A 536 -5.03 -2.98 17.53
CA GLY A 536 -4.68 -2.01 16.48
C GLY A 536 -4.57 -0.57 16.99
N HIS A 537 -5.49 -0.17 17.87
CA HIS A 537 -5.41 1.15 18.50
C HIS A 537 -4.17 1.31 19.40
N LEU A 538 -3.85 0.29 20.21
CA LEU A 538 -2.66 0.30 21.07
C LEU A 538 -1.35 0.29 20.25
N GLU A 539 -1.31 -0.44 19.13
CA GLU A 539 -0.20 -0.43 18.16
C GLU A 539 0.01 1.00 17.61
N ALA A 540 -1.07 1.66 17.17
CA ALA A 540 -1.00 3.03 16.66
C ALA A 540 -0.61 4.07 17.73
N GLN A 541 -1.03 3.88 18.99
CA GLN A 541 -0.58 4.72 20.11
C GLN A 541 0.92 4.49 20.41
N LEU A 542 1.40 3.24 20.41
CA LEU A 542 2.83 2.95 20.60
C LEU A 542 3.68 3.56 19.48
N ASP A 543 3.26 3.43 18.22
CA ASP A 543 3.99 4.00 17.08
C ASP A 543 4.09 5.53 17.18
N ARG A 544 3.08 6.21 17.75
CA ARG A 544 3.14 7.66 18.04
C ARG A 544 4.20 7.97 19.09
N LEU A 545 4.21 7.23 20.20
CA LEU A 545 5.22 7.43 21.25
C LEU A 545 6.63 7.08 20.79
N ALA A 546 6.79 6.03 19.97
CA ALA A 546 8.08 5.65 19.41
C ALA A 546 8.66 6.78 18.55
N ARG A 547 7.84 7.43 17.71
CA ARG A 547 8.26 8.61 16.92
C ARG A 547 8.69 9.79 17.78
N ASP A 548 8.06 9.99 18.94
CA ASP A 548 8.47 11.03 19.89
C ASP A 548 9.87 10.75 20.51
N LEU A 549 10.27 9.47 20.60
CA LEU A 549 11.57 9.05 21.14
C LEU A 549 12.69 9.07 20.08
N GLU A 550 12.35 9.02 18.78
CA GLU A 550 13.29 8.99 17.66
C GLU A 550 14.38 10.07 17.70
N PRO A 551 14.09 11.34 18.03
CA PRO A 551 15.13 12.37 18.11
C PRO A 551 16.19 12.10 19.19
N TRP A 552 15.80 11.43 20.28
CA TRP A 552 16.73 11.04 21.34
C TRP A 552 17.61 9.88 20.89
N ILE A 553 17.07 8.91 20.14
CA ILE A 553 17.83 7.82 19.53
C ILE A 553 18.88 8.38 18.55
N ALA A 554 18.47 9.34 17.70
CA ALA A 554 19.39 10.00 16.77
C ALA A 554 20.52 10.75 17.50
N SER A 555 20.20 11.46 18.58
CA SER A 555 21.21 12.15 19.41
C SER A 555 22.20 11.18 20.07
N LEU A 556 21.70 10.05 20.58
CA LEU A 556 22.53 8.99 21.15
C LEU A 556 23.48 8.37 20.12
N LYS A 557 23.01 8.16 18.89
CA LYS A 557 23.83 7.61 17.79
C LYS A 557 25.02 8.52 17.44
N GLU A 558 24.84 9.83 17.54
CA GLU A 558 25.90 10.82 17.30
C GLU A 558 26.84 11.00 18.50
N GLY A 559 26.63 10.27 19.60
CA GLY A 559 27.39 10.41 20.85
C GLY A 559 27.16 11.75 21.54
N GLN A 560 26.09 12.46 21.19
CA GLN A 560 25.76 13.76 21.75
C GLN A 560 24.99 13.61 23.05
N ASN A 561 25.17 14.60 23.93
CA ASN A 561 24.47 14.61 25.19
C ASN A 561 22.98 14.93 24.97
N VAL A 562 22.09 14.02 25.37
CA VAL A 562 20.64 14.15 25.12
C VAL A 562 20.08 15.29 25.98
N ARG A 563 19.71 16.41 25.35
CA ARG A 563 19.04 17.53 26.01
C ARG A 563 17.54 17.28 26.18
N ALA A 564 17.18 16.17 26.82
CA ALA A 564 15.80 15.88 27.16
C ALA A 564 15.47 16.39 28.59
N PRO A 565 14.33 17.10 28.78
CA PRO A 565 13.85 17.38 30.13
C PRO A 565 13.55 16.07 30.85
N GLY A 566 14.00 15.93 32.10
CA GLY A 566 13.77 14.70 32.88
C GLY A 566 12.29 14.42 33.10
N ASP A 567 11.52 15.48 33.29
CA ASP A 567 10.07 15.43 33.46
C ASP A 567 9.37 14.88 32.21
N LEU A 568 9.91 15.15 31.02
CA LEU A 568 9.37 14.66 29.75
C LEU A 568 9.64 13.15 29.59
N ILE A 569 10.85 12.69 29.93
CA ILE A 569 11.18 11.25 29.95
C ILE A 569 10.24 10.53 30.92
N LEU A 570 10.08 11.05 32.15
CA LEU A 570 9.19 10.45 33.14
C LEU A 570 7.74 10.39 32.67
N SER A 571 7.24 11.47 32.04
CA SER A 571 5.91 11.50 31.44
C SER A 571 5.73 10.44 30.35
N ARG A 572 6.70 10.29 29.44
CA ARG A 572 6.67 9.28 28.37
C ARG A 572 6.77 7.86 28.93
N THR A 573 7.61 7.63 29.93
CA THR A 573 7.66 6.35 30.66
C THR A 573 6.31 6.01 31.27
N GLY A 574 5.62 6.97 31.90
CA GLY A 574 4.27 6.78 32.43
C GLY A 574 3.24 6.39 31.36
N GLN A 575 3.29 7.04 30.18
CA GLN A 575 2.42 6.71 29.05
C GLN A 575 2.70 5.30 28.50
N LEU A 576 3.97 4.90 28.38
CA LEU A 576 4.35 3.54 27.98
C LEU A 576 3.90 2.48 28.98
N TYR A 577 3.96 2.75 30.30
CA TYR A 577 3.41 1.83 31.30
C TYR A 577 1.88 1.74 31.25
N ARG A 578 1.17 2.84 30.97
CA ARG A 578 -0.28 2.82 30.72
C ARG A 578 -0.62 1.92 29.53
N LEU A 579 0.12 2.05 28.42
CA LEU A 579 -0.03 1.18 27.25
C LEU A 579 0.26 -0.28 27.58
N ARG A 580 1.31 -0.56 28.36
CA ARG A 580 1.68 -1.93 28.76
C ARG A 580 0.55 -2.59 29.56
N PHE A 581 -0.01 -1.84 30.51
CA PHE A 581 -1.13 -2.32 31.29
C PHE A 581 -2.33 -2.66 30.40
N ALA A 582 -2.69 -1.78 29.46
CA ALA A 582 -3.77 -2.03 28.52
C ALA A 582 -3.50 -3.23 27.59
N ALA A 583 -2.28 -3.39 27.09
CA ALA A 583 -1.88 -4.48 26.18
C ALA A 583 -1.83 -5.85 26.88
N SER A 584 -1.53 -5.90 28.18
CA SER A 584 -1.44 -7.15 28.93
C SER A 584 -2.75 -7.93 28.99
N VAL A 585 -3.88 -7.23 28.94
CA VAL A 585 -5.23 -7.84 28.97
C VAL A 585 -5.54 -8.57 27.66
N CYS A 586 -4.88 -8.23 26.55
CA CYS A 586 -5.14 -8.84 25.24
C CYS A 586 -4.39 -10.16 24.98
N ASP A 587 -3.51 -10.60 25.89
CA ASP A 587 -2.61 -11.75 25.68
C ASP A 587 -3.24 -13.10 26.09
N SER A 588 -4.37 -13.09 26.79
CA SER A 588 -5.04 -14.30 27.25
C SER A 588 -6.55 -14.21 27.06
N PRO A 589 -7.24 -15.34 26.81
CA PRO A 589 -8.70 -15.37 26.81
C PRO A 589 -9.26 -14.90 28.16
N PRO A 590 -10.32 -14.09 28.18
CA PRO A 590 -11.01 -13.70 29.42
C PRO A 590 -11.46 -14.90 30.27
N ASP A 591 -11.45 -14.73 31.60
CA ASP A 591 -11.84 -15.74 32.59
C ASP A 591 -13.23 -16.34 32.33
N PHE A 592 -14.13 -15.56 31.72
CA PHE A 592 -15.48 -15.99 31.31
C PHE A 592 -15.48 -17.28 30.47
N TYR A 593 -14.42 -17.53 29.70
CA TYR A 593 -14.33 -18.71 28.83
C TYR A 593 -13.79 -19.96 29.54
N TRP A 594 -13.17 -19.83 30.71
CA TRP A 594 -12.50 -20.97 31.38
C TRP A 594 -13.46 -22.09 31.79
N GLU A 595 -14.72 -21.75 32.07
CA GLU A 595 -15.76 -22.74 32.41
C GLU A 595 -16.53 -23.25 31.17
N ARG A 596 -16.22 -22.74 29.97
CA ARG A 596 -16.98 -22.95 28.72
C ARG A 596 -16.05 -23.30 27.56
N GLU A 597 -15.62 -24.56 27.52
CA GLU A 597 -14.67 -25.07 26.51
C GLU A 597 -15.13 -24.84 25.06
N ASP A 598 -16.44 -24.86 24.79
CA ASP A 598 -17.01 -24.64 23.46
C ASP A 598 -16.84 -23.19 22.98
N LEU A 599 -17.09 -22.23 23.86
CA LEU A 599 -16.89 -20.80 23.59
C LEU A 599 -15.39 -20.44 23.58
N GLU A 600 -14.59 -21.04 24.47
CA GLU A 600 -13.13 -20.86 24.45
C GLU A 600 -12.53 -21.32 23.12
N ALA A 601 -12.96 -22.48 22.62
CA ALA A 601 -12.52 -22.98 21.33
C ALA A 601 -12.96 -22.08 20.17
N LEU A 602 -14.17 -21.50 20.23
CA LEU A 602 -14.66 -20.57 19.20
C LEU A 602 -13.89 -19.23 19.23
N TYR A 603 -13.70 -18.65 20.42
CA TYR A 603 -12.89 -17.46 20.62
C TYR A 603 -11.46 -17.69 20.14
N GLY A 604 -10.82 -18.79 20.55
CA GLY A 604 -9.48 -19.15 20.13
C GLY A 604 -9.33 -19.32 18.61
N ARG A 605 -10.32 -19.93 17.93
CA ARG A 605 -10.35 -20.00 16.46
C ARG A 605 -10.39 -18.61 15.82
N MET A 606 -11.25 -17.73 16.33
CA MET A 606 -11.38 -16.36 15.83
C MET A 606 -10.11 -15.54 16.09
N SER A 607 -9.54 -15.60 17.29
CA SER A 607 -8.29 -14.93 17.65
C SER A 607 -7.09 -15.41 16.83
N ASN A 608 -7.08 -16.69 16.42
CA ASN A 608 -6.07 -17.23 15.53
C ASN A 608 -6.18 -16.67 14.11
N VAL A 609 -7.40 -16.59 13.56
CA VAL A 609 -7.67 -15.95 12.26
C VAL A 609 -7.23 -14.49 12.26
N LEU A 610 -7.54 -13.76 13.34
CA LEU A 610 -7.12 -12.36 13.53
C LEU A 610 -5.65 -12.20 13.95
N THR A 611 -4.93 -13.29 14.20
CA THR A 611 -3.53 -13.33 14.66
C THR A 611 -3.24 -12.53 15.95
N VAL A 612 -4.23 -12.42 16.84
CA VAL A 612 -4.18 -11.59 18.06
C VAL A 612 -2.94 -11.90 18.91
N ALA A 613 -2.70 -13.18 19.22
CA ALA A 613 -1.57 -13.58 20.06
C ALA A 613 -0.19 -13.27 19.44
N ARG A 614 -0.07 -13.27 18.10
CA ARG A 614 1.19 -12.88 17.44
C ARG A 614 1.40 -11.37 17.52
N ARG A 615 0.35 -10.60 17.26
CA ARG A 615 0.35 -9.13 17.30
C ARG A 615 0.62 -8.62 18.71
N ALA A 616 -0.04 -9.18 19.73
CA ALA A 616 0.14 -8.82 21.13
C ALA A 616 1.59 -9.05 21.60
N ARG A 617 2.19 -10.18 21.23
CA ARG A 617 3.61 -10.45 21.50
C ARG A 617 4.54 -9.43 20.85
N LEU A 618 4.31 -9.09 19.58
CA LEU A 618 5.13 -8.08 18.89
C LEU A 618 4.99 -6.70 19.52
N LEU A 619 3.76 -6.31 19.89
CA LEU A 619 3.49 -5.06 20.61
C LEU A 619 4.24 -5.02 21.94
N ASN A 620 4.14 -6.07 22.75
CA ASN A 620 4.83 -6.18 24.04
C ASN A 620 6.36 -6.11 23.88
N THR A 621 6.93 -6.74 22.85
CA THR A 621 8.37 -6.65 22.55
C THR A 621 8.78 -5.22 22.19
N ARG A 622 8.03 -4.55 21.30
CA ARG A 622 8.32 -3.15 20.91
C ARG A 622 8.18 -2.20 22.09
N LEU A 623 7.19 -2.43 22.93
CA LEU A 623 6.96 -1.63 24.14
C LEU A 623 8.11 -1.80 25.12
N GLN A 624 8.60 -3.03 25.33
CA GLN A 624 9.76 -3.30 26.18
C GLN A 624 10.99 -2.53 25.69
N PHE A 625 11.28 -2.54 24.40
CA PHE A 625 12.38 -1.77 23.82
C PHE A 625 12.27 -0.26 24.12
N CYS A 626 11.06 0.30 23.99
CA CYS A 626 10.84 1.72 24.30
C CYS A 626 11.03 2.04 25.80
N LEU A 627 10.62 1.13 26.69
CA LEU A 627 10.85 1.26 28.13
C LEU A 627 12.34 1.19 28.46
N ASP A 628 13.06 0.21 27.91
CA ASP A 628 14.51 0.04 28.10
C ASP A 628 15.27 1.28 27.63
N LEU A 629 14.85 1.87 26.51
CA LEU A 629 15.40 3.13 26.01
C LEU A 629 15.14 4.31 26.99
N CYS A 630 13.93 4.43 27.53
CA CYS A 630 13.62 5.47 28.52
C CYS A 630 14.45 5.30 29.80
N ASP A 631 14.68 4.06 30.24
CA ASP A 631 15.51 3.74 31.40
C ASP A 631 17.00 4.08 31.13
N LEU A 632 17.52 3.78 29.94
CA LEU A 632 18.86 4.18 29.51
C LEU A 632 19.03 5.71 29.55
N LEU A 633 18.07 6.45 28.98
CA LEU A 633 18.09 7.91 28.95
C LEU A 633 18.01 8.51 30.36
N ARG A 634 17.22 7.91 31.25
CA ARG A 634 17.13 8.33 32.66
C ARG A 634 18.46 8.12 33.39
N ASN A 635 19.14 6.99 33.16
CA ASN A 635 20.41 6.67 33.80
C ASN A 635 21.56 7.60 33.34
N GLN A 636 21.66 7.92 32.04
CA GLN A 636 22.66 8.90 31.57
C GLN A 636 22.52 10.27 32.24
N LYS A 637 21.28 10.73 32.45
CA LYS A 637 21.05 11.99 33.13
C LYS A 637 21.51 11.94 34.60
N HIS A 638 21.27 10.82 35.28
CA HIS A 638 21.71 10.64 36.66
C HIS A 638 23.24 10.69 36.80
N GLU A 639 23.99 10.16 35.83
CA GLU A 639 25.46 10.26 35.82
C GLU A 639 25.96 11.72 35.70
N LEU A 640 25.30 12.53 34.86
CA LEU A 640 25.65 13.95 34.69
C LEU A 640 25.36 14.79 35.95
N GLU A 641 24.27 14.49 36.67
CA GLU A 641 23.96 15.14 37.94
C GLU A 641 24.89 14.68 39.07
N GLY A 642 25.30 13.41 39.06
CA GLY A 642 26.31 12.86 39.98
C GLY A 642 27.64 13.62 39.92
N HIS A 643 28.11 13.98 38.72
CA HIS A 643 29.33 14.78 38.57
C HIS A 643 29.23 16.18 39.20
N ARG A 644 28.04 16.79 39.28
CA ARG A 644 27.89 18.09 39.96
C ARG A 644 28.14 17.94 41.46
N LEU A 645 27.67 16.84 42.05
CA LEU A 645 27.89 16.54 43.45
C LEU A 645 29.38 16.26 43.72
N GLU A 646 30.04 15.50 42.84
CA GLU A 646 31.48 15.26 42.90
C GLU A 646 32.29 16.56 42.83
N TRP A 647 31.97 17.45 41.88
CA TRP A 647 32.63 18.75 41.76
C TRP A 647 32.42 19.65 42.99
N ILE A 648 31.24 19.61 43.62
CA ILE A 648 30.99 20.32 44.88
C ILE A 648 31.90 19.79 45.99
N ILE A 649 32.07 18.46 46.10
CA ILE A 649 32.97 17.86 47.10
C ILE A 649 34.42 18.26 46.83
N ILE A 650 34.90 18.17 45.59
CA ILE A 650 36.28 18.55 45.22
C ILE A 650 36.53 20.04 45.55
N PHE A 651 35.57 20.92 45.25
CA PHE A 651 35.68 22.34 45.56
C PHE A 651 35.74 22.63 47.07
N LEU A 652 34.95 21.90 47.87
CA LEU A 652 34.98 21.99 49.34
C LEU A 652 36.34 21.57 49.91
N ILE A 653 36.90 20.44 49.44
CA ILE A 653 38.22 19.99 49.86
C ILE A 653 39.31 21.00 49.44
N PHE A 654 39.23 21.54 48.23
CA PHE A 654 40.19 22.53 47.73
C PHE A 654 40.18 23.82 48.56
N THR A 655 39.00 24.32 48.93
CA THR A 655 38.89 25.52 49.77
C THR A 655 39.45 25.29 51.18
N GLU A 656 39.24 24.11 51.76
CA GLU A 656 39.84 23.71 53.05
C GLU A 656 41.39 23.73 53.00
N ILE A 657 41.97 23.16 51.94
CA ILE A 657 43.43 23.13 51.75
C ILE A 657 44.00 24.54 51.63
N ILE A 658 43.33 25.45 50.91
CA ILE A 658 43.75 26.85 50.80
C ILE A 658 43.77 27.50 52.19
N PHE A 659 42.72 27.32 53.00
CA PHE A 659 42.69 27.86 54.35
C PHE A 659 43.85 27.32 55.21
N ALA A 660 44.15 26.03 55.11
CA ALA A 660 45.27 25.42 55.82
C ALA A 660 46.64 25.99 55.39
N ILE A 661 46.86 26.19 54.08
CA ILE A 661 48.09 26.78 53.56
C ILE A 661 48.24 28.24 54.02
N VAL A 662 47.17 29.03 53.95
CA VAL A 662 47.18 30.43 54.42
C VAL A 662 47.52 30.48 55.90
N HIS A 663 46.90 29.62 56.73
CA HIS A 663 47.17 29.55 58.16
C HIS A 663 48.65 29.22 58.45
N LEU A 664 49.18 28.19 57.80
CA LEU A 664 50.59 27.78 57.96
C LEU A 664 51.57 28.87 57.51
N SER A 665 51.26 29.58 56.42
CA SER A 665 52.09 30.69 55.93
C SER A 665 52.13 31.88 56.88
N LEU A 666 51.01 32.17 57.57
CA LEU A 666 50.93 33.19 58.60
C LEU A 666 51.72 32.79 59.85
N GLU A 667 51.75 31.50 60.16
CA GLU A 667 52.48 30.95 61.30
C GLU A 667 54.00 30.97 61.05
N LEU A 668 54.45 30.61 59.85
CA LEU A 668 55.84 30.75 59.41
C LEU A 668 56.32 32.22 59.44
N ARG A 669 55.49 33.16 58.99
CA ARG A 669 55.77 34.61 59.09
C ARG A 669 55.82 35.15 60.51
N ARG A 670 55.29 34.42 61.50
CA ARG A 670 55.39 34.77 62.92
C ARG A 670 56.65 34.20 63.57
N SER A 671 57.26 33.19 62.95
CA SER A 671 58.47 32.53 63.45
C SER A 671 59.77 33.09 62.86
N GLU A 672 59.69 33.87 61.78
CA GLU A 672 60.73 34.82 61.33
C GLU A 672 60.57 36.17 62.04
#